data_AF-A0A3L8B3L4-F1
#
_entry.id   AF-A0A3L8B3L4-F1
#
_cell.length_a   1.000
_cell.length_b   1.000
_cell.length_c   1.000
_cell.angle_alpha   90.00
_cell.angle_beta   90.00
_cell.angle_gamma   90.00
#
_symmetry.space_group_name_H-M   'P 1'
#
loop_
_entity.id
_entity.type
_entity.pdbx_description
1 polymer ?
#
loop_
_entity_poly.entity_id
_entity_poly.type
_entity_poly.pdbx_seq_one_letter_code
_entity_poly.pdbx_strand_id
1 'polypeptide(L)'
;MKKSALSMALALAALVGCGGGGGSGGGGSDDRNDPQPVANSVSGVAAKGVVQQGIVTAMELNGSGVELGAVGSAVTDAAGGYQLQLSDQYQGGLIKLVLTADVNTRMKCDSFSGCGGAAFGDTLSPPDGFTMNAVLAPTGSSLTGQITPLTHMVAARVLSQPTVSTESLNQAVSEVNQLVGINVQNTGVVDITDATALAAAAADAKRLALFNAGLADLIVNSGNVNTALDGLASSFADGAFDAGDAITINDILSAVALATDQLPDYPAVAGLLEEAADDVQQVLDVIASQVVAGGFDPEPASQINAGEVAQAKSLITDARSFLSVIADDYEQPMDAMAADLEAVDAVVSLETQANLRLVGVVLDQVLEDLSQRNLDLQQQLDNPQTYVIDVFNEEAVAVGTMTAQFAVDATGLSLGITGTLGDAPAISVDLVLGTNITEDKLTVNAGVIEAFTADSVMLTLSGGVADTNSELIFNGMALSFDYDDGLVITDESDPAYELAWFDRARFAGDVEVAVSDASFTGRLAFDLVTLDQGVARRDEQLNIEYFLLDGAFSTGSASTNARVQLDLDNATRFDLFAYVSSESQLVGSMLVEGLPEAYDNPGQRLATAFEEARGDGSQALPDTFVWYGGTGGGLWCQMQIDYLAPGGSGPYTFYYSDDSDEALQFTQQFFLDARPLVEASLGYGGGLQYVDLQYMEYENPGYRVYYQAYLTPMVETEDNFISGRLSVTAQVDSPDLPQATATLAINRDQFRMADAILTIAYDGQSYSLEVDVIEQPDSATGVITLSNADGVELVLDVQAEDDISGVARVGGKQVGTVSTTSDGLTLIRYNDGTFESLF
;
A
#
# COMPACT_ATOMS: atom_id res chain seq x y z
N MET A 1 -5.46 23.94 -4.96
CA MET A 1 -4.10 23.57 -4.47
C MET A 1 -3.41 22.51 -5.35
N LYS A 2 -4.04 22.02 -6.43
CA LYS A 2 -3.62 20.85 -7.22
C LYS A 2 -2.48 21.06 -8.25
N LYS A 3 -1.84 22.22 -8.33
CA LYS A 3 -0.74 22.48 -9.30
C LYS A 3 0.58 22.86 -8.64
N SER A 4 0.62 23.21 -7.36
CA SER A 4 1.79 23.84 -6.71
C SER A 4 2.77 22.86 -6.07
N ALA A 5 2.36 21.65 -5.67
CA ALA A 5 3.27 20.68 -5.04
C ALA A 5 4.15 19.97 -6.08
N LEU A 6 3.54 19.47 -7.17
CA LEU A 6 4.27 18.81 -8.27
C LEU A 6 5.17 19.81 -9.02
N SER A 7 4.72 21.05 -9.21
CA SER A 7 5.56 22.11 -9.79
C SER A 7 6.70 22.58 -8.89
N MET A 8 6.67 22.31 -7.57
CA MET A 8 7.74 22.71 -6.65
C MET A 8 8.86 21.66 -6.57
N ALA A 9 8.52 20.36 -6.61
CA ALA A 9 9.50 19.28 -6.77
C ALA A 9 10.24 19.37 -8.13
N LEU A 10 9.54 19.77 -9.18
CA LEU A 10 10.12 19.98 -10.52
C LEU A 10 10.81 21.35 -10.68
N ALA A 11 10.43 22.39 -9.92
CA ALA A 11 11.10 23.70 -9.95
C ALA A 11 12.50 23.68 -9.33
N LEU A 12 12.78 22.78 -8.39
CA LEU A 12 14.12 22.58 -7.82
C LEU A 12 15.10 21.97 -8.85
N ALA A 13 14.60 21.29 -9.89
CA ALA A 13 15.41 20.70 -10.96
C ALA A 13 15.71 21.67 -12.13
N ALA A 14 15.10 22.86 -12.18
CA ALA A 14 15.08 23.72 -13.37
C ALA A 14 15.85 25.06 -13.26
N LEU A 15 16.95 25.12 -12.50
CA LEU A 15 17.84 26.30 -12.52
C LEU A 15 18.74 26.34 -13.77
N VAL A 16 18.18 26.88 -14.85
CA VAL A 16 18.90 27.16 -16.11
C VAL A 16 19.85 28.36 -15.93
N GLY A 17 21.15 28.08 -15.85
CA GLY A 17 22.24 29.07 -15.85
C GLY A 17 23.18 28.92 -17.05
N CYS A 18 22.90 29.64 -18.14
CA CYS A 18 23.75 29.70 -19.34
C CYS A 18 25.02 30.54 -19.10
N GLY A 19 26.21 30.00 -19.41
CA GLY A 19 27.44 30.81 -19.51
C GLY A 19 28.74 30.01 -19.71
N GLY A 20 29.22 29.88 -20.95
CA GLY A 20 30.37 29.03 -21.31
C GLY A 20 31.78 29.64 -21.31
N GLY A 21 32.78 28.78 -21.55
CA GLY A 21 33.94 29.06 -22.41
C GLY A 21 35.37 28.97 -21.86
N GLY A 22 36.04 27.80 -22.01
CA GLY A 22 37.36 27.67 -22.66
C GLY A 22 38.67 27.52 -21.84
N GLY A 23 39.42 26.41 -22.06
CA GLY A 23 40.85 26.47 -22.43
C GLY A 23 41.96 25.73 -21.62
N SER A 24 42.31 24.51 -22.08
CA SER A 24 43.67 23.93 -22.29
C SER A 24 44.55 23.36 -21.14
N GLY A 25 45.17 22.19 -21.40
CA GLY A 25 46.56 21.87 -21.00
C GLY A 25 46.80 20.54 -20.27
N GLY A 26 47.23 19.49 -20.99
CA GLY A 26 47.37 18.11 -20.49
C GLY A 26 48.66 17.74 -19.72
N GLY A 27 48.76 16.44 -19.43
CA GLY A 27 49.97 15.74 -18.97
C GLY A 27 49.63 14.42 -18.27
N GLY A 28 49.91 13.28 -18.90
CA GLY A 28 49.63 11.93 -18.40
C GLY A 28 50.70 11.32 -17.48
N SER A 29 50.67 9.98 -17.42
CA SER A 29 51.48 9.00 -16.65
C SER A 29 50.97 8.69 -15.24
N ASP A 30 50.89 7.45 -14.76
CA ASP A 30 51.24 6.13 -15.29
C ASP A 30 50.49 5.10 -14.44
N ASP A 31 49.83 4.14 -15.10
CA ASP A 31 49.30 2.92 -14.48
C ASP A 31 50.45 2.09 -13.91
N ARG A 32 50.43 1.90 -12.59
CA ARG A 32 51.18 0.83 -11.93
C ARG A 32 50.18 -0.22 -11.46
N ASN A 33 50.10 -1.30 -12.24
CA ASN A 33 49.53 -2.58 -11.80
C ASN A 33 50.27 -3.06 -10.54
N ASP A 34 49.63 -2.89 -9.39
CA ASP A 34 49.99 -3.61 -8.17
C ASP A 34 49.36 -5.02 -8.25
N PRO A 35 50.06 -6.11 -7.90
CA PRO A 35 49.49 -7.45 -7.92
C PRO A 35 48.33 -7.54 -6.92
N GLN A 36 47.13 -7.86 -7.42
CA GLN A 36 45.96 -8.12 -6.57
C GLN A 36 46.27 -9.27 -5.59
N PRO A 37 45.98 -9.11 -4.29
CA PRO A 37 46.14 -10.19 -3.31
C PRO A 37 45.19 -11.35 -3.64
N VAL A 38 45.70 -12.59 -3.62
CA VAL A 38 44.90 -13.80 -3.83
C VAL A 38 44.03 -14.03 -2.59
N ALA A 39 42.71 -14.18 -2.79
CA ALA A 39 41.77 -14.48 -1.72
C ALA A 39 42.15 -15.77 -0.98
N ASN A 40 42.02 -15.79 0.34
CA ASN A 40 42.30 -16.98 1.15
C ASN A 40 41.04 -17.62 1.77
N SER A 41 39.91 -16.91 1.78
CA SER A 41 38.65 -17.38 2.37
C SER A 41 37.43 -16.80 1.67
N VAL A 42 36.32 -17.54 1.75
CA VAL A 42 35.00 -17.15 1.23
C VAL A 42 33.96 -17.36 2.35
N SER A 43 33.08 -16.38 2.55
CA SER A 43 31.97 -16.45 3.51
C SER A 43 30.67 -15.93 2.91
N GLY A 44 29.53 -16.34 3.46
CA GLY A 44 28.22 -15.88 3.03
C GLY A 44 27.10 -16.64 3.70
N VAL A 45 25.86 -16.41 3.23
CA VAL A 45 24.65 -17.08 3.70
C VAL A 45 24.01 -17.85 2.54
N ALA A 46 23.54 -19.06 2.82
CA ALA A 46 22.78 -19.88 1.90
C ALA A 46 21.30 -19.88 2.27
N ALA A 47 20.44 -19.35 1.39
CA ALA A 47 19.03 -19.14 1.66
C ALA A 47 18.16 -19.30 0.41
N LYS A 48 17.22 -20.26 0.47
CA LYS A 48 16.01 -20.30 -0.36
C LYS A 48 14.76 -20.17 0.51
N GLY A 49 14.79 -20.82 1.68
CA GLY A 49 14.82 -20.20 3.01
C GLY A 49 16.08 -20.66 3.73
N VAL A 50 16.36 -20.18 4.95
CA VAL A 50 17.65 -20.44 5.63
C VAL A 50 18.02 -21.93 5.59
N VAL A 51 19.11 -22.27 4.88
CA VAL A 51 19.55 -23.65 4.70
C VAL A 51 20.56 -23.99 5.80
N GLN A 52 20.15 -24.81 6.74
CA GLN A 52 20.95 -25.25 7.88
C GLN A 52 21.62 -26.60 7.59
N GLN A 53 22.90 -26.74 7.97
CA GLN A 53 23.69 -27.94 7.69
C GLN A 53 23.74 -28.33 6.19
N GLY A 54 23.65 -27.34 5.29
CA GLY A 54 23.89 -27.49 3.87
C GLY A 54 25.38 -27.57 3.57
N ILE A 55 25.76 -28.31 2.54
CA ILE A 55 27.16 -28.51 2.15
C ILE A 55 27.50 -27.55 1.03
N VAL A 56 28.34 -26.56 1.32
CA VAL A 56 28.84 -25.60 0.34
C VAL A 56 30.20 -26.05 -0.16
N THR A 57 30.37 -26.13 -1.47
CA THR A 57 31.63 -26.51 -2.11
C THR A 57 32.05 -25.45 -3.13
N ALA A 58 33.28 -24.96 -3.04
CA ALA A 58 33.86 -24.02 -3.98
C ALA A 58 34.61 -24.76 -5.10
N MET A 59 34.19 -24.57 -6.35
CA MET A 59 34.87 -25.05 -7.56
C MET A 59 35.57 -23.90 -8.27
N GLU A 60 36.81 -24.10 -8.70
CA GLU A 60 37.47 -23.13 -9.59
C GLU A 60 37.02 -23.33 -11.04
N LEU A 61 36.70 -22.25 -11.75
CA LEU A 61 36.31 -22.24 -13.15
C LEU A 61 37.46 -21.77 -14.04
N ASN A 62 37.55 -22.34 -15.24
CA ASN A 62 38.37 -21.77 -16.31
C ASN A 62 37.59 -20.72 -17.12
N GLY A 63 38.28 -20.05 -18.07
CA GLY A 63 37.68 -19.01 -18.92
C GLY A 63 36.57 -19.46 -19.88
N SER A 64 36.24 -20.75 -19.90
CA SER A 64 35.12 -21.34 -20.66
C SER A 64 34.04 -21.90 -19.74
N GLY A 65 34.08 -21.60 -18.43
CA GLY A 65 33.09 -22.06 -17.45
C GLY A 65 33.22 -23.52 -17.02
N VAL A 66 34.30 -24.21 -17.39
CA VAL A 66 34.52 -25.61 -16.99
C VAL A 66 35.14 -25.67 -15.60
N GLU A 67 34.57 -26.51 -14.74
CA GLU A 67 35.08 -26.78 -13.39
C GLU A 67 36.45 -27.48 -13.44
N LEU A 68 37.45 -26.87 -12.81
CA LEU A 68 38.82 -27.39 -12.70
C LEU A 68 39.01 -28.30 -11.48
N GLY A 69 38.15 -28.15 -10.48
CA GLY A 69 38.12 -28.98 -9.28
C GLY A 69 37.71 -28.22 -8.02
N ALA A 70 37.48 -28.98 -6.96
CA ALA A 70 37.13 -28.45 -5.64
C ALA A 70 38.32 -27.73 -5.01
N VAL A 71 38.12 -26.47 -4.63
CA VAL A 71 39.13 -25.63 -3.98
C VAL A 71 38.78 -25.26 -2.54
N GLY A 72 37.60 -25.65 -2.04
CA GLY A 72 37.22 -25.48 -0.64
C GLY A 72 35.83 -26.03 -0.34
N SER A 73 35.50 -26.23 0.94
CA SER A 73 34.16 -26.63 1.37
C SER A 73 33.87 -26.20 2.81
N ALA A 74 32.61 -25.96 3.12
CA ALA A 74 32.09 -25.69 4.46
C ALA A 74 30.67 -26.27 4.63
N VAL A 75 30.19 -26.29 5.86
CA VAL A 75 28.80 -26.62 6.20
C VAL A 75 28.16 -25.37 6.80
N THR A 76 26.92 -25.08 6.40
CA THR A 76 26.19 -23.91 6.89
C THR A 76 25.76 -24.08 8.36
N ASP A 77 25.71 -22.99 9.09
CA ASP A 77 25.26 -22.93 10.49
C ASP A 77 23.73 -22.80 10.62
N ALA A 78 23.24 -22.51 11.82
CA ALA A 78 21.80 -22.38 12.10
C ALA A 78 21.15 -21.15 11.45
N ALA A 79 21.94 -20.13 11.10
CA ALA A 79 21.51 -18.96 10.35
C ALA A 79 21.80 -19.11 8.85
N GLY A 80 22.24 -20.29 8.39
CA GLY A 80 22.62 -20.54 7.01
C GLY A 80 23.99 -19.95 6.63
N GLY A 81 24.70 -19.36 7.59
CA GLY A 81 26.03 -18.78 7.38
C GLY A 81 27.09 -19.86 7.16
N TYR A 82 28.04 -19.61 6.27
CA TYR A 82 29.19 -20.48 6.06
C TYR A 82 30.48 -19.67 5.92
N GLN A 83 31.61 -20.33 6.22
CA GLN A 83 32.94 -19.81 5.95
C GLN A 83 33.85 -20.96 5.53
N LEU A 84 34.39 -20.88 4.31
CA LEU A 84 35.34 -21.85 3.77
C LEU A 84 36.70 -21.21 3.54
N GLN A 85 37.75 -22.01 3.65
CA GLN A 85 39.11 -21.64 3.31
C GLN A 85 39.44 -22.19 1.92
N LEU A 86 40.05 -21.36 1.09
CA LEU A 86 40.51 -21.79 -0.22
C LEU A 86 41.83 -22.55 -0.07
N SER A 87 41.92 -23.69 -0.76
CA SER A 87 43.11 -24.54 -0.74
C SER A 87 44.24 -23.95 -1.58
N ASP A 88 45.47 -24.42 -1.34
CA ASP A 88 46.66 -24.05 -2.12
C ASP A 88 46.56 -24.43 -3.62
N GLN A 89 45.53 -25.19 -4.02
CA GLN A 89 45.27 -25.57 -5.41
C GLN A 89 44.56 -24.47 -6.21
N TYR A 90 43.99 -23.47 -5.53
CA TYR A 90 43.28 -22.37 -6.16
C TYR A 90 44.24 -21.47 -6.93
N GLN A 91 43.99 -21.27 -8.22
CA GLN A 91 44.90 -20.56 -9.13
C GLN A 91 44.45 -19.12 -9.45
N GLY A 92 43.36 -18.66 -8.83
CA GLY A 92 42.84 -17.31 -9.01
C GLY A 92 41.80 -17.18 -10.13
N GLY A 93 41.21 -18.28 -10.62
CA GLY A 93 40.05 -18.25 -11.50
C GLY A 93 38.75 -17.89 -10.78
N LEU A 94 37.66 -17.68 -11.51
CA LEU A 94 36.35 -17.48 -10.88
C LEU A 94 35.95 -18.70 -10.03
N ILE A 95 35.20 -18.46 -8.96
CA ILE A 95 34.77 -19.50 -8.03
C ILE A 95 33.27 -19.75 -8.21
N LYS A 96 32.89 -20.98 -8.53
CA LYS A 96 31.50 -21.45 -8.45
C LYS A 96 31.26 -22.10 -7.09
N LEU A 97 30.35 -21.53 -6.32
CA LEU A 97 29.84 -22.12 -5.10
C LEU A 97 28.68 -23.05 -5.45
N VAL A 98 28.72 -24.28 -4.93
CA VAL A 98 27.68 -25.29 -5.10
C VAL A 98 27.17 -25.68 -3.73
N LEU A 99 25.92 -25.33 -3.43
CA LEU A 99 25.21 -25.77 -2.24
C LEU A 99 24.47 -27.07 -2.55
N THR A 100 24.64 -28.07 -1.69
CA THR A 100 23.92 -29.36 -1.78
C THR A 100 23.34 -29.74 -0.42
N ALA A 101 22.33 -30.61 -0.43
CA ALA A 101 21.69 -31.12 0.79
C ALA A 101 22.02 -32.60 1.03
N ASP A 102 22.12 -32.99 2.30
CA ASP A 102 22.13 -34.37 2.76
C ASP A 102 21.00 -34.63 3.78
N VAL A 103 21.02 -35.81 4.41
CA VAL A 103 20.04 -36.24 5.42
C VAL A 103 19.97 -35.33 6.67
N ASN A 104 21.03 -34.58 6.96
CA ASN A 104 21.10 -33.66 8.10
C ASN A 104 20.70 -32.23 7.72
N THR A 105 20.68 -31.91 6.43
CA THR A 105 20.31 -30.58 5.94
C THR A 105 18.82 -30.30 6.20
N ARG A 106 18.54 -29.10 6.68
CA ARG A 106 17.20 -28.57 6.90
C ARG A 106 17.08 -27.21 6.21
N MET A 107 15.87 -26.88 5.79
CA MET A 107 15.53 -25.58 5.21
C MET A 107 14.37 -25.01 6.00
N LYS A 108 14.43 -23.74 6.38
CA LYS A 108 13.25 -23.03 6.90
C LYS A 108 12.31 -22.66 5.77
N CYS A 109 11.02 -22.71 6.03
CA CYS A 109 10.01 -22.20 5.12
C CYS A 109 9.91 -20.69 5.28
N ASP A 110 10.28 -19.97 4.24
CA ASP A 110 10.27 -18.50 4.15
C ASP A 110 9.21 -17.98 3.18
N SER A 111 8.25 -18.83 2.79
CA SER A 111 7.13 -18.49 1.93
C SER A 111 5.88 -18.25 2.78
N PHE A 112 5.19 -17.12 2.56
CA PHE A 112 4.03 -16.72 3.36
C PHE A 112 2.81 -17.61 3.07
N SER A 113 2.74 -18.26 1.91
CA SER A 113 1.72 -19.29 1.64
C SER A 113 2.06 -20.66 2.25
N GLY A 114 3.27 -20.83 2.80
CA GLY A 114 3.77 -22.10 3.34
C GLY A 114 4.38 -23.03 2.29
N CYS A 115 5.23 -23.95 2.73
CA CYS A 115 6.11 -24.71 1.84
C CYS A 115 5.63 -26.14 1.57
N GLY A 116 4.37 -26.30 1.15
CA GLY A 116 3.83 -27.61 0.72
C GLY A 116 3.86 -28.68 1.81
N GLY A 117 3.49 -28.32 3.05
CA GLY A 117 3.47 -29.20 4.22
C GLY A 117 4.23 -28.69 5.45
N ALA A 118 4.78 -27.48 5.38
CA ALA A 118 5.39 -26.75 6.50
C ALA A 118 4.84 -25.32 6.50
N ALA A 119 4.46 -24.79 7.66
CA ALA A 119 4.01 -23.41 7.77
C ALA A 119 5.20 -22.44 7.68
N PHE A 120 4.93 -21.14 7.49
CA PHE A 120 5.95 -20.10 7.55
C PHE A 120 6.76 -20.20 8.86
N GLY A 121 8.09 -20.21 8.77
CA GLY A 121 9.01 -20.41 9.90
C GLY A 121 9.34 -21.86 10.24
N ASP A 122 8.55 -22.84 9.80
CA ASP A 122 8.81 -24.25 10.08
C ASP A 122 10.00 -24.79 9.28
N THR A 123 10.66 -25.81 9.82
CA THR A 123 11.75 -26.50 9.12
C THR A 123 11.27 -27.71 8.33
N LEU A 124 11.74 -27.84 7.09
CA LEU A 124 11.51 -28.98 6.21
C LEU A 124 12.82 -29.61 5.73
N SER A 125 12.73 -30.84 5.23
CA SER A 125 13.84 -31.49 4.49
C SER A 125 13.88 -30.94 3.06
N PRO A 126 15.05 -30.52 2.54
CA PRO A 126 15.18 -30.24 1.12
C PRO A 126 14.83 -31.48 0.28
N PRO A 127 14.34 -31.31 -0.96
CA PRO A 127 14.08 -32.42 -1.86
C PRO A 127 15.37 -33.16 -2.24
N ASP A 128 15.26 -34.43 -2.61
CA ASP A 128 16.39 -35.21 -3.12
C ASP A 128 17.02 -34.52 -4.34
N GLY A 129 18.34 -34.35 -4.32
CA GLY A 129 19.08 -33.69 -5.41
C GLY A 129 19.06 -32.17 -5.37
N PHE A 130 18.60 -31.56 -4.27
CA PHE A 130 18.62 -30.11 -4.07
C PHE A 130 20.02 -29.51 -4.34
N THR A 131 20.05 -28.50 -5.19
CA THR A 131 21.26 -27.74 -5.52
C THR A 131 20.96 -26.27 -5.76
N MET A 132 21.86 -25.39 -5.35
CA MET A 132 21.89 -23.98 -5.76
C MET A 132 23.33 -23.55 -6.01
N ASN A 133 23.53 -22.66 -6.99
CA ASN A 133 24.86 -22.21 -7.39
C ASN A 133 25.01 -20.70 -7.23
N ALA A 134 26.22 -20.24 -7.00
CA ALA A 134 26.61 -18.82 -7.14
C ALA A 134 28.00 -18.75 -7.78
N VAL A 135 28.33 -17.64 -8.45
CA VAL A 135 29.66 -17.41 -9.04
C VAL A 135 30.26 -16.13 -8.47
N LEU A 136 31.54 -16.15 -8.11
CA LEU A 136 32.26 -15.04 -7.47
C LEU A 136 33.57 -14.72 -8.18
N ALA A 137 33.94 -13.44 -8.20
CA ALA A 137 35.26 -12.97 -8.61
C ALA A 137 36.23 -12.91 -7.41
N PRO A 138 37.54 -13.18 -7.62
CA PRO A 138 38.52 -13.13 -6.54
C PRO A 138 39.11 -11.74 -6.33
N THR A 139 38.28 -10.80 -5.85
CA THR A 139 38.71 -9.46 -5.51
C THR A 139 38.93 -9.33 -3.99
N GLY A 140 40.19 -9.15 -3.57
CA GLY A 140 40.55 -8.94 -2.17
C GLY A 140 40.91 -10.22 -1.40
N SER A 141 41.20 -10.07 -0.10
CA SER A 141 41.69 -11.17 0.75
C SER A 141 40.58 -12.10 1.26
N SER A 142 39.35 -11.61 1.37
CA SER A 142 38.16 -12.33 1.82
C SER A 142 36.99 -12.02 0.90
N LEU A 143 36.32 -13.04 0.39
CA LEU A 143 35.20 -12.90 -0.53
C LEU A 143 33.87 -13.12 0.20
N THR A 144 32.86 -12.33 -0.18
CA THR A 144 31.47 -12.56 0.22
C THR A 144 30.71 -13.19 -0.94
N GLY A 145 29.92 -14.23 -0.68
CA GLY A 145 29.05 -14.81 -1.69
C GLY A 145 27.77 -15.35 -1.08
N GLN A 146 26.64 -14.71 -1.40
CA GLN A 146 25.35 -15.29 -1.03
C GLN A 146 25.00 -16.44 -1.98
N ILE A 147 24.27 -17.42 -1.48
CA ILE A 147 23.69 -18.50 -2.29
C ILE A 147 22.16 -18.44 -2.15
N THR A 148 21.52 -17.77 -3.09
CA THR A 148 20.07 -17.54 -3.21
C THR A 148 19.55 -17.93 -4.59
N PRO A 149 18.22 -18.07 -4.79
CA PRO A 149 17.65 -18.24 -6.13
C PRO A 149 18.11 -17.18 -7.14
N LEU A 150 18.29 -15.92 -6.71
CA LEU A 150 18.78 -14.83 -7.56
C LEU A 150 20.25 -15.03 -7.98
N THR A 151 21.14 -15.38 -7.04
CA THR A 151 22.53 -15.69 -7.40
C THR A 151 22.66 -16.98 -8.21
N HIS A 152 21.65 -17.86 -8.14
CA HIS A 152 21.54 -19.04 -8.99
C HIS A 152 21.21 -18.67 -10.44
N MET A 153 20.34 -17.69 -10.65
CA MET A 153 20.12 -17.09 -11.97
C MET A 153 21.40 -16.43 -12.50
N VAL A 154 22.11 -15.64 -11.68
CA VAL A 154 23.42 -15.05 -12.05
C VAL A 154 24.38 -16.15 -12.50
N ALA A 155 24.49 -17.24 -11.74
CA ALA A 155 25.38 -18.34 -12.08
C ALA A 155 25.02 -18.99 -13.43
N ALA A 156 23.73 -19.20 -13.72
CA ALA A 156 23.29 -19.74 -15.00
C ALA A 156 23.59 -18.78 -16.17
N ARG A 157 23.32 -17.49 -15.98
CA ARG A 157 23.61 -16.43 -16.95
C ARG A 157 25.10 -16.32 -17.26
N VAL A 158 25.98 -16.37 -16.26
CA VAL A 158 27.43 -16.34 -16.51
C VAL A 158 27.89 -17.59 -17.26
N LEU A 159 27.38 -18.77 -16.88
CA LEU A 159 27.82 -20.05 -17.44
C LEU A 159 27.26 -20.35 -18.83
N SER A 160 26.22 -19.65 -19.27
CA SER A 160 25.69 -19.73 -20.64
C SER A 160 26.56 -18.94 -21.64
N GLN A 161 27.34 -17.97 -21.15
CA GLN A 161 28.14 -17.10 -22.00
C GLN A 161 29.34 -17.84 -22.62
N PRO A 162 29.76 -17.46 -23.84
CA PRO A 162 30.88 -18.11 -24.53
C PRO A 162 32.22 -17.87 -23.82
N THR A 163 32.32 -16.82 -23.00
CA THR A 163 33.50 -16.49 -22.19
C THR A 163 33.08 -16.21 -20.76
N VAL A 164 33.72 -16.89 -19.83
CA VAL A 164 33.46 -16.76 -18.38
C VAL A 164 34.61 -15.98 -17.75
N SER A 165 34.34 -14.73 -17.36
CA SER A 165 35.32 -13.79 -16.81
C SER A 165 34.66 -12.88 -15.77
N THR A 166 35.47 -12.08 -15.08
CA THR A 166 34.96 -11.08 -14.13
C THR A 166 34.02 -10.09 -14.82
N GLU A 167 34.29 -9.73 -16.07
CA GLU A 167 33.45 -8.83 -16.85
C GLU A 167 32.07 -9.42 -17.14
N SER A 168 32.00 -10.70 -17.55
CA SER A 168 30.70 -11.36 -17.76
C SER A 168 29.95 -11.63 -16.47
N LEU A 169 30.66 -11.86 -15.36
CA LEU A 169 30.07 -11.92 -14.03
C LEU A 169 29.45 -10.60 -13.61
N ASN A 170 30.18 -9.49 -13.74
CA ASN A 170 29.68 -8.16 -13.37
C ASN A 170 28.43 -7.78 -14.20
N GLN A 171 28.41 -8.12 -15.49
CA GLN A 171 27.24 -7.93 -16.35
C GLN A 171 26.04 -8.74 -15.83
N ALA A 172 26.22 -10.05 -15.62
CA ALA A 172 25.14 -10.91 -15.14
C ALA A 172 24.60 -10.51 -13.75
N VAL A 173 25.48 -10.05 -12.85
CA VAL A 173 25.07 -9.50 -11.55
C VAL A 173 24.25 -8.23 -11.75
N SER A 174 24.71 -7.32 -12.60
CA SER A 174 24.01 -6.05 -12.86
C SER A 174 22.64 -6.27 -13.52
N GLU A 175 22.52 -7.20 -14.47
CA GLU A 175 21.24 -7.61 -15.08
C GLU A 175 20.24 -8.12 -14.00
N VAL A 176 20.69 -8.98 -13.08
CA VAL A 176 19.83 -9.47 -11.97
C VAL A 176 19.57 -8.40 -10.91
N ASN A 177 20.50 -7.48 -10.68
CA ASN A 177 20.29 -6.35 -9.78
C ASN A 177 19.09 -5.49 -10.23
N GLN A 178 18.87 -5.34 -11.55
CA GLN A 178 17.70 -4.61 -12.06
C GLN A 178 16.36 -5.24 -11.66
N LEU A 179 16.33 -6.55 -11.38
CA LEU A 179 15.12 -7.25 -10.94
C LEU A 179 14.73 -6.95 -9.49
N VAL A 180 15.69 -6.55 -8.66
CA VAL A 180 15.51 -6.42 -7.19
C VAL A 180 15.78 -5.00 -6.72
N GLY A 181 16.46 -4.18 -7.52
CA GLY A 181 16.86 -2.81 -7.19
C GLY A 181 18.05 -2.70 -6.22
N ILE A 182 18.75 -3.81 -5.94
CA ILE A 182 19.89 -3.88 -5.01
C ILE A 182 20.94 -4.88 -5.50
N ASN A 183 22.14 -4.80 -4.94
CA ASN A 183 23.22 -5.74 -5.26
C ASN A 183 23.00 -7.12 -4.62
N VAL A 184 22.53 -8.09 -5.41
CA VAL A 184 22.15 -9.43 -4.90
C VAL A 184 23.33 -10.28 -4.42
N GLN A 185 24.57 -9.91 -4.80
CA GLN A 185 25.78 -10.66 -4.47
C GLN A 185 26.42 -10.19 -3.16
N ASN A 186 26.37 -8.88 -2.89
CA ASN A 186 27.02 -8.25 -1.74
C ASN A 186 26.06 -7.98 -0.57
N THR A 187 24.76 -7.86 -0.83
CA THR A 187 23.75 -7.68 0.21
C THR A 187 23.64 -8.94 1.06
N GLY A 188 23.67 -8.79 2.38
CA GLY A 188 23.49 -9.90 3.31
C GLY A 188 22.07 -10.44 3.28
N VAL A 189 21.90 -11.76 3.43
CA VAL A 189 20.57 -12.37 3.55
C VAL A 189 20.19 -12.50 5.02
N VAL A 190 18.98 -12.06 5.36
CA VAL A 190 18.38 -12.23 6.69
C VAL A 190 17.24 -13.24 6.64
N ASP A 191 17.02 -13.94 7.75
CA ASP A 191 15.89 -14.85 7.93
C ASP A 191 14.60 -14.05 8.11
N ILE A 192 13.73 -14.05 7.10
CA ILE A 192 12.43 -13.34 7.13
C ILE A 192 11.48 -13.87 8.22
N THR A 193 11.76 -15.07 8.75
CA THR A 193 10.93 -15.71 9.80
C THR A 193 11.38 -15.32 11.22
N ASP A 194 12.50 -14.59 11.35
CA ASP A 194 13.08 -14.21 12.64
C ASP A 194 12.99 -12.69 12.84
N ALA A 195 11.98 -12.26 13.60
CA ALA A 195 11.76 -10.86 13.94
C ALA A 195 12.97 -10.20 14.65
N THR A 196 13.76 -10.97 15.42
CA THR A 196 14.95 -10.41 16.09
C THR A 196 16.07 -10.16 15.08
N ALA A 197 16.24 -11.07 14.12
CA ALA A 197 17.20 -10.88 13.03
C ALA A 197 16.79 -9.73 12.11
N LEU A 198 15.50 -9.62 11.77
CA LEU A 198 14.94 -8.53 10.96
C LEU A 198 15.12 -7.16 11.63
N ALA A 199 14.86 -7.05 12.93
CA ALA A 199 15.04 -5.80 13.67
C ALA A 199 16.50 -5.31 13.68
N ALA A 200 17.47 -6.21 13.50
CA ALA A 200 18.90 -5.89 13.45
C ALA A 200 19.44 -5.75 12.01
N ALA A 201 18.63 -6.07 10.99
CA ALA A 201 19.04 -6.08 9.60
C ALA A 201 18.96 -4.68 8.96
N ALA A 202 19.84 -4.42 7.99
CA ALA A 202 19.77 -3.25 7.14
C ALA A 202 18.59 -3.34 6.16
N ALA A 203 18.11 -2.20 5.65
CA ALA A 203 16.98 -2.11 4.72
C ALA A 203 17.15 -3.04 3.49
N ASP A 204 18.29 -2.98 2.80
CA ASP A 204 18.57 -3.85 1.64
C ASP A 204 18.47 -5.34 1.97
N ALA A 205 18.88 -5.75 3.17
CA ALA A 205 18.80 -7.15 3.58
C ALA A 205 17.34 -7.59 3.77
N LYS A 206 16.51 -6.71 4.34
CA LYS A 206 15.06 -6.93 4.49
C LYS A 206 14.38 -7.00 3.12
N ARG A 207 14.71 -6.09 2.21
CA ARG A 207 14.23 -6.07 0.82
C ARG A 207 14.57 -7.36 0.09
N LEU A 208 15.83 -7.80 0.19
CA LEU A 208 16.28 -9.07 -0.40
C LEU A 208 15.56 -10.28 0.20
N ALA A 209 15.31 -10.27 1.51
CA ALA A 209 14.60 -11.36 2.19
C ALA A 209 13.14 -11.46 1.71
N LEU A 210 12.44 -10.33 1.61
CA LEU A 210 11.07 -10.27 1.12
C LEU A 210 10.94 -10.68 -0.36
N PHE A 211 11.86 -10.23 -1.21
CA PHE A 211 11.89 -10.67 -2.61
C PHE A 211 12.13 -12.19 -2.73
N ASN A 212 13.06 -12.74 -1.94
CA ASN A 212 13.30 -14.18 -1.91
C ASN A 212 12.10 -14.97 -1.38
N ALA A 213 11.31 -14.42 -0.44
CA ALA A 213 10.08 -15.04 0.05
C ALA A 213 9.04 -15.21 -1.07
N GLY A 214 8.85 -14.18 -1.91
CA GLY A 214 8.00 -14.29 -3.11
C GLY A 214 8.49 -15.33 -4.11
N LEU A 215 9.81 -15.37 -4.37
CA LEU A 215 10.39 -16.46 -5.18
C LEU A 215 10.21 -17.83 -4.50
N ALA A 216 10.22 -17.89 -3.17
CA ALA A 216 10.00 -19.13 -2.45
C ALA A 216 8.59 -19.67 -2.68
N ASP A 217 7.57 -18.79 -2.64
CA ASP A 217 6.17 -19.12 -2.97
C ASP A 217 6.08 -19.66 -4.41
N LEU A 218 6.65 -18.96 -5.38
CA LEU A 218 6.67 -19.40 -6.78
C LEU A 218 7.31 -20.79 -6.95
N ILE A 219 8.48 -20.99 -6.34
CA ILE A 219 9.26 -22.23 -6.47
C ILE A 219 8.53 -23.40 -5.81
N VAL A 220 7.91 -23.21 -4.64
CA VAL A 220 7.26 -24.32 -3.93
C VAL A 220 5.91 -24.67 -4.56
N ASN A 221 5.14 -23.67 -5.02
CA ASN A 221 3.83 -23.88 -5.64
C ASN A 221 3.90 -24.50 -7.04
N SER A 222 5.09 -24.56 -7.65
CA SER A 222 5.35 -25.32 -8.89
C SER A 222 5.20 -26.85 -8.75
N GLY A 223 5.13 -27.37 -7.52
CA GLY A 223 5.02 -28.79 -7.20
C GLY A 223 6.35 -29.57 -7.19
N ASN A 224 7.44 -29.04 -7.78
CA ASN A 224 8.78 -29.61 -7.66
C ASN A 224 9.84 -28.50 -7.58
N VAL A 225 10.38 -28.29 -6.37
CA VAL A 225 11.37 -27.26 -6.05
C VAL A 225 12.61 -27.32 -6.95
N ASN A 226 13.15 -28.50 -7.27
CA ASN A 226 14.34 -28.60 -8.11
C ASN A 226 14.03 -28.18 -9.55
N THR A 227 12.89 -28.64 -10.08
CA THR A 227 12.46 -28.26 -11.43
C THR A 227 12.18 -26.77 -11.54
N ALA A 228 11.60 -26.14 -10.52
CA ALA A 228 11.39 -24.70 -10.52
C ALA A 228 12.68 -23.89 -10.34
N LEU A 229 13.64 -24.35 -9.53
CA LEU A 229 14.96 -23.71 -9.45
C LEU A 229 15.71 -23.79 -10.78
N ASP A 230 15.71 -24.96 -11.42
CA ASP A 230 16.28 -25.14 -12.76
C ASP A 230 15.52 -24.30 -13.80
N GLY A 231 14.18 -24.24 -13.70
CA GLY A 231 13.32 -23.43 -14.54
C GLY A 231 13.69 -21.95 -14.46
N LEU A 232 13.72 -21.39 -13.24
CA LEU A 232 14.09 -20.00 -12.97
C LEU A 232 15.48 -19.66 -13.54
N ALA A 233 16.46 -20.52 -13.29
CA ALA A 233 17.81 -20.34 -13.77
C ALA A 233 17.91 -20.44 -15.31
N SER A 234 17.13 -21.34 -15.92
CA SER A 234 17.13 -21.54 -17.37
C SER A 234 16.40 -20.45 -18.14
N SER A 235 15.31 -19.90 -17.59
CA SER A 235 14.57 -18.78 -18.17
C SER A 235 15.50 -17.59 -18.39
N PHE A 236 16.31 -17.24 -17.39
CA PHE A 236 17.17 -16.07 -17.46
C PHE A 236 18.58 -16.35 -18.03
N ALA A 237 18.84 -17.56 -18.54
CA ALA A 237 20.18 -17.94 -18.93
C ALA A 237 20.73 -17.08 -20.08
N ASP A 238 19.88 -16.57 -20.97
CA ASP A 238 20.26 -15.72 -22.08
C ASP A 238 20.25 -14.21 -21.75
N GLY A 239 19.90 -13.85 -20.51
CA GLY A 239 19.90 -12.48 -19.99
C GLY A 239 18.54 -11.79 -20.05
N ALA A 240 17.54 -12.42 -20.65
CA ALA A 240 16.18 -11.88 -20.75
C ALA A 240 15.17 -12.87 -20.18
N PHE A 241 13.95 -12.40 -19.97
CA PHE A 241 12.77 -13.24 -19.81
C PHE A 241 11.90 -13.10 -21.05
N ASP A 242 11.50 -14.23 -21.61
CA ASP A 242 10.61 -14.32 -22.75
C ASP A 242 9.26 -14.95 -22.36
N ALA A 243 8.21 -14.64 -23.12
CA ALA A 243 6.88 -15.25 -22.91
C ALA A 243 6.84 -16.78 -23.08
N GLY A 244 7.90 -17.40 -23.63
CA GLY A 244 8.04 -18.84 -23.81
C GLY A 244 8.78 -19.57 -22.69
N ASP A 245 9.25 -18.83 -21.68
CA ASP A 245 10.06 -19.36 -20.59
C ASP A 245 9.26 -20.25 -19.64
N ALA A 246 9.96 -21.15 -18.95
CA ALA A 246 9.35 -22.06 -17.97
C ALA A 246 8.82 -21.30 -16.75
N ILE A 247 9.51 -20.24 -16.37
CA ILE A 247 9.08 -19.22 -15.42
C ILE A 247 9.23 -17.89 -16.13
N THR A 248 8.13 -17.15 -16.28
CA THR A 248 8.09 -15.86 -16.95
C THR A 248 8.33 -14.72 -15.95
N ILE A 249 8.62 -13.52 -16.47
CA ILE A 249 8.72 -12.33 -15.61
C ILE A 249 7.42 -12.04 -14.85
N ASN A 250 6.26 -12.27 -15.48
CA ASN A 250 4.96 -12.05 -14.85
C ASN A 250 4.71 -13.03 -13.69
N ASP A 251 5.23 -14.26 -13.76
CA ASP A 251 5.14 -15.22 -12.65
C ASP A 251 5.95 -14.73 -11.44
N ILE A 252 7.13 -14.14 -11.69
CA ILE A 252 7.96 -13.52 -10.64
C ILE A 252 7.26 -12.30 -10.04
N LEU A 253 6.79 -11.38 -10.88
CA LEU A 253 6.09 -10.17 -10.43
C LEU A 253 4.88 -10.52 -9.55
N SER A 254 4.06 -11.47 -10.01
CA SER A 254 2.86 -11.91 -9.29
C SER A 254 3.22 -12.56 -7.95
N ALA A 255 4.26 -13.40 -7.92
CA ALA A 255 4.64 -14.11 -6.70
C ALA A 255 5.28 -13.18 -5.65
N VAL A 256 6.06 -12.19 -6.09
CA VAL A 256 6.65 -11.20 -5.17
C VAL A 256 5.59 -10.21 -4.67
N ALA A 257 4.66 -9.78 -5.53
CA ALA A 257 3.50 -8.98 -5.10
C ALA A 257 2.57 -9.74 -4.15
N LEU A 258 2.43 -11.06 -4.32
CA LEU A 258 1.67 -11.88 -3.37
C LEU A 258 2.35 -11.91 -2.00
N ALA A 259 3.68 -11.97 -1.94
CA ALA A 259 4.40 -11.95 -0.67
C ALA A 259 4.26 -10.61 0.07
N THR A 260 4.20 -9.48 -0.64
CA THR A 260 3.89 -8.17 -0.02
C THR A 260 2.44 -8.11 0.45
N ASP A 261 1.50 -8.61 -0.35
CA ASP A 261 0.07 -8.69 0.00
C ASP A 261 -0.22 -9.55 1.24
N GLN A 262 0.53 -10.63 1.44
CA GLN A 262 0.36 -11.57 2.56
C GLN A 262 1.09 -11.13 3.84
N LEU A 263 2.01 -10.18 3.75
CA LEU A 263 2.81 -9.71 4.89
C LEU A 263 1.95 -9.27 6.11
N PRO A 264 0.81 -8.57 5.94
CA PRO A 264 -0.05 -8.17 7.06
C PRO A 264 -0.57 -9.34 7.91
N ASP A 265 -0.74 -10.53 7.31
CA ASP A 265 -1.19 -11.75 8.00
C ASP A 265 -0.13 -12.27 9.01
N TYR A 266 1.07 -11.69 9.01
CA TYR A 266 2.20 -12.07 9.86
C TYR A 266 2.65 -10.91 10.77
N PRO A 267 1.85 -10.53 11.79
CA PRO A 267 2.07 -9.32 12.59
C PRO A 267 3.40 -9.30 13.35
N ALA A 268 4.01 -10.47 13.59
CA ALA A 268 5.32 -10.57 14.22
C ALA A 268 6.47 -9.97 13.37
N VAL A 269 6.28 -9.87 12.05
CA VAL A 269 7.30 -9.38 11.10
C VAL A 269 6.80 -8.24 10.22
N ALA A 270 5.47 -8.03 10.08
CA ALA A 270 4.86 -7.01 9.24
C ALA A 270 5.47 -5.61 9.44
N GLY A 271 5.39 -5.06 10.65
CA GLY A 271 5.95 -3.73 10.95
C GLY A 271 7.48 -3.62 10.89
N LEU A 272 8.21 -4.73 10.74
CA LEU A 272 9.67 -4.71 10.51
C LEU A 272 10.02 -4.67 9.02
N LEU A 273 9.09 -5.05 8.15
CA LEU A 273 9.26 -5.25 6.72
C LEU A 273 8.44 -4.26 5.87
N GLU A 274 7.60 -3.43 6.49
CA GLU A 274 6.73 -2.45 5.82
C GLU A 274 7.47 -1.58 4.79
N GLU A 275 8.55 -0.89 5.21
CA GLU A 275 9.40 -0.09 4.31
C GLU A 275 9.99 -0.94 3.16
N ALA A 276 10.40 -2.17 3.46
CA ALA A 276 10.95 -3.07 2.46
C ALA A 276 9.87 -3.58 1.48
N ALA A 277 8.62 -3.74 1.93
CA ALA A 277 7.49 -4.13 1.10
C ALA A 277 7.17 -3.03 0.08
N ASP A 278 7.20 -1.78 0.52
CA ASP A 278 7.01 -0.63 -0.37
C ASP A 278 8.14 -0.52 -1.41
N ASP A 279 9.40 -0.67 -0.98
CA ASP A 279 10.56 -0.63 -1.87
C ASP A 279 10.52 -1.78 -2.89
N VAL A 280 10.13 -2.98 -2.46
CA VAL A 280 9.93 -4.11 -3.37
C VAL A 280 8.83 -3.79 -4.37
N GLN A 281 7.67 -3.31 -3.91
CA GLN A 281 6.54 -2.98 -4.78
C GLN A 281 6.91 -1.93 -5.84
N GLN A 282 7.64 -0.89 -5.45
CA GLN A 282 8.14 0.12 -6.39
C GLN A 282 9.01 -0.50 -7.50
N VAL A 283 9.88 -1.47 -7.17
CA VAL A 283 10.66 -2.19 -8.18
C VAL A 283 9.78 -3.05 -9.08
N LEU A 284 8.77 -3.73 -8.52
CA LEU A 284 7.83 -4.50 -9.32
C LEU A 284 7.08 -3.62 -10.32
N ASP A 285 6.62 -2.44 -9.91
CA ASP A 285 5.93 -1.50 -10.80
C ASP A 285 6.84 -1.02 -11.94
N VAL A 286 8.11 -0.74 -11.62
CA VAL A 286 9.13 -0.37 -12.61
C VAL A 286 9.35 -1.49 -13.61
N ILE A 287 9.53 -2.73 -13.16
CA ILE A 287 9.74 -3.87 -14.06
C ILE A 287 8.50 -4.10 -14.91
N ALA A 288 7.30 -4.11 -14.29
CA ALA A 288 6.03 -4.28 -14.98
C ALA A 288 5.85 -3.27 -16.12
N SER A 289 6.34 -2.04 -15.94
CA SER A 289 6.33 -1.03 -16.99
C SER A 289 7.20 -1.36 -18.19
N GLN A 290 8.30 -2.07 -18.00
CA GLN A 290 9.25 -2.42 -19.06
C GLN A 290 8.88 -3.74 -19.76
N VAL A 291 7.84 -4.44 -19.29
CA VAL A 291 7.38 -5.69 -19.90
C VAL A 291 6.66 -5.40 -21.21
N VAL A 292 7.27 -5.80 -22.33
CA VAL A 292 6.67 -5.65 -23.67
C VAL A 292 6.34 -7.03 -24.23
N ALA A 293 5.07 -7.26 -24.55
CA ALA A 293 4.57 -8.55 -25.07
C ALA A 293 4.92 -9.76 -24.17
N GLY A 294 5.01 -9.55 -22.85
CA GLY A 294 5.38 -10.56 -21.86
C GLY A 294 6.88 -10.84 -21.76
N GLY A 295 7.72 -10.08 -22.47
CA GLY A 295 9.18 -10.16 -22.35
C GLY A 295 9.77 -9.00 -21.54
N PHE A 296 10.91 -9.25 -20.90
CA PHE A 296 11.67 -8.27 -20.12
C PHE A 296 13.16 -8.54 -20.30
N ASP A 297 13.92 -7.54 -20.76
CA ASP A 297 15.35 -7.66 -21.07
C ASP A 297 16.12 -6.59 -20.28
N PRO A 298 16.59 -6.90 -19.05
CA PRO A 298 17.35 -5.96 -18.25
C PRO A 298 18.75 -5.79 -18.82
N GLU A 299 19.13 -4.55 -19.12
CA GLU A 299 20.50 -4.23 -19.53
C GLU A 299 21.40 -3.97 -18.30
N PRO A 300 22.67 -4.41 -18.32
CA PRO A 300 23.61 -4.08 -17.27
C PRO A 300 23.94 -2.59 -17.27
N ALA A 301 24.25 -2.03 -16.10
CA ALA A 301 24.56 -0.62 -15.97
C ALA A 301 25.75 -0.18 -16.83
N SER A 302 25.65 1.06 -17.31
CA SER A 302 26.68 1.70 -18.10
C SER A 302 27.99 1.77 -17.31
N GLN A 303 29.10 1.45 -17.98
CA GLN A 303 30.46 1.47 -17.37
C GLN A 303 30.65 0.54 -16.16
N ILE A 304 29.82 -0.50 -15.94
CA ILE A 304 29.95 -1.42 -14.79
C ILE A 304 31.34 -2.05 -14.65
N ASN A 305 32.05 -2.24 -15.77
CA ASN A 305 33.40 -2.81 -15.83
C ASN A 305 34.53 -1.75 -15.80
N ALA A 306 34.19 -0.47 -15.70
CA ALA A 306 35.16 0.62 -15.56
C ALA A 306 35.53 0.85 -14.09
N GLY A 307 36.55 1.66 -13.84
CA GLY A 307 36.92 2.05 -12.47
C GLY A 307 35.81 2.84 -11.77
N GLU A 308 35.80 2.83 -10.44
CA GLU A 308 34.74 3.42 -9.61
C GLU A 308 34.41 4.88 -9.98
N VAL A 309 35.42 5.70 -10.29
CA VAL A 309 35.19 7.09 -10.74
C VAL A 309 34.43 7.15 -12.07
N ALA A 310 34.70 6.25 -13.00
CA ALA A 310 34.00 6.20 -14.28
C ALA A 310 32.54 5.78 -14.12
N GLN A 311 32.24 4.85 -13.19
CA GLN A 311 30.87 4.49 -12.85
C GLN A 311 30.10 5.67 -12.26
N ALA A 312 30.69 6.39 -11.30
CA ALA A 312 30.08 7.59 -10.74
C ALA A 312 29.87 8.70 -11.78
N LYS A 313 30.77 8.84 -12.77
CA LYS A 313 30.56 9.76 -13.90
C LYS A 313 29.43 9.32 -14.82
N SER A 314 29.26 8.02 -15.01
CA SER A 314 28.18 7.44 -15.80
C SER A 314 26.83 7.80 -15.18
N LEU A 315 26.64 7.56 -13.88
CA LEU A 315 25.42 7.93 -13.17
C LEU A 315 25.05 9.42 -13.36
N ILE A 316 26.03 10.31 -13.23
CA ILE A 316 25.79 11.76 -13.40
C ILE A 316 25.50 12.11 -14.86
N THR A 317 26.15 11.46 -15.81
CA THR A 317 25.90 11.67 -17.23
C THR A 317 24.50 11.22 -17.60
N ASP A 318 24.10 10.04 -17.15
CA ASP A 318 22.81 9.44 -17.45
C ASP A 318 21.67 10.28 -16.80
N ALA A 319 21.87 10.76 -15.57
CA ALA A 319 20.97 11.70 -14.91
C ALA A 319 20.85 13.05 -15.65
N ARG A 320 21.96 13.62 -16.15
CA ARG A 320 21.90 14.85 -16.97
C ARG A 320 21.20 14.63 -18.30
N SER A 321 21.46 13.49 -18.95
CA SER A 321 20.78 13.11 -20.18
C SER A 321 19.27 13.04 -19.96
N PHE A 322 18.84 12.41 -18.88
CA PHE A 322 17.43 12.39 -18.48
C PHE A 322 16.87 13.80 -18.22
N LEU A 323 17.54 14.61 -17.40
CA LEU A 323 17.11 16.00 -17.15
C LEU A 323 17.07 16.86 -18.41
N SER A 324 17.96 16.61 -19.38
CA SER A 324 17.94 17.31 -20.67
C SER A 324 16.76 16.90 -21.55
N VAL A 325 16.38 15.61 -21.53
CA VAL A 325 15.17 15.11 -22.19
C VAL A 325 13.92 15.74 -21.58
N ILE A 326 13.87 15.80 -20.24
CA ILE A 326 12.82 16.52 -19.52
C ILE A 326 12.83 17.99 -19.93
N ALA A 327 13.97 18.69 -19.89
CA ALA A 327 14.00 20.15 -20.09
C ALA A 327 13.73 20.60 -21.52
N ASP A 328 14.16 19.82 -22.53
CA ASP A 328 14.04 20.19 -23.94
C ASP A 328 12.68 19.80 -24.56
N ASP A 329 11.99 18.77 -24.02
CA ASP A 329 10.71 18.26 -24.55
C ASP A 329 9.57 18.21 -23.50
N TYR A 330 9.76 18.88 -22.34
CA TYR A 330 8.91 18.80 -21.14
C TYR A 330 7.40 18.92 -21.36
N GLU A 331 6.99 19.70 -22.37
CA GLU A 331 5.57 19.90 -22.68
C GLU A 331 4.90 18.57 -23.05
N GLN A 332 5.57 17.68 -23.80
CA GLN A 332 4.94 16.43 -24.24
C GLN A 332 4.76 15.40 -23.11
N PRO A 333 5.76 15.11 -22.24
CA PRO A 333 5.58 14.23 -21.10
C PRO A 333 4.55 14.74 -20.07
N MET A 334 4.48 16.05 -19.84
CA MET A 334 3.47 16.63 -18.95
C MET A 334 2.07 16.64 -19.56
N ASP A 335 1.95 16.85 -20.87
CA ASP A 335 0.67 16.72 -21.57
C ASP A 335 0.20 15.25 -21.58
N ALA A 336 1.11 14.29 -21.73
CA ALA A 336 0.81 12.86 -21.61
C ALA A 336 0.37 12.50 -20.18
N MET A 337 1.12 12.90 -19.15
CA MET A 337 0.74 12.70 -17.75
C MET A 337 -0.57 13.42 -17.39
N ALA A 338 -0.83 14.60 -17.96
CA ALA A 338 -2.09 15.31 -17.76
C ALA A 338 -3.27 14.57 -18.43
N ALA A 339 -3.08 14.02 -19.64
CA ALA A 339 -4.08 13.19 -20.30
C ALA A 339 -4.35 11.88 -19.53
N ASP A 340 -3.30 11.29 -18.97
CA ASP A 340 -3.38 10.11 -18.09
C ASP A 340 -4.15 10.42 -16.80
N LEU A 341 -3.88 11.57 -16.17
CA LEU A 341 -4.63 12.03 -15.00
C LEU A 341 -6.10 12.37 -15.34
N GLU A 342 -6.38 12.87 -16.54
CA GLU A 342 -7.76 13.05 -17.03
C GLU A 342 -8.46 11.70 -17.22
N ALA A 343 -7.75 10.66 -17.67
CA ALA A 343 -8.29 9.30 -17.77
C ALA A 343 -8.64 8.73 -16.39
N VAL A 344 -7.75 8.93 -15.40
CA VAL A 344 -8.00 8.56 -14.00
C VAL A 344 -9.23 9.31 -13.47
N ASP A 345 -9.31 10.63 -13.65
CA ASP A 345 -10.45 11.47 -13.20
C ASP A 345 -11.78 11.02 -13.84
N ALA A 346 -11.76 10.63 -15.12
CA ALA A 346 -12.92 10.11 -15.83
C ALA A 346 -13.39 8.74 -15.28
N VAL A 347 -12.44 7.84 -14.95
CA VAL A 347 -12.76 6.53 -14.35
C VAL A 347 -13.27 6.68 -12.93
N VAL A 348 -12.67 7.54 -12.10
CA VAL A 348 -13.11 7.76 -10.70
C VAL A 348 -14.24 8.80 -10.61
N SER A 349 -14.93 9.05 -11.72
CA SER A 349 -15.98 10.07 -11.82
C SER A 349 -17.19 9.78 -10.93
N LEU A 350 -18.07 10.78 -10.83
CA LEU A 350 -19.33 10.68 -10.08
C LEU A 350 -20.23 9.53 -10.58
N GLU A 351 -20.11 9.11 -11.84
CA GLU A 351 -20.88 7.99 -12.39
C GLU A 351 -20.42 6.65 -11.79
N THR A 352 -19.11 6.39 -11.77
CA THR A 352 -18.54 5.20 -11.13
C THR A 352 -18.84 5.18 -9.62
N GLN A 353 -18.73 6.33 -8.95
CA GLN A 353 -19.09 6.45 -7.53
C GLN A 353 -20.58 6.15 -7.29
N ALA A 354 -21.46 6.58 -8.19
CA ALA A 354 -22.88 6.26 -8.12
C ALA A 354 -23.15 4.76 -8.34
N ASN A 355 -22.48 4.12 -9.30
CA ASN A 355 -22.59 2.68 -9.54
C ASN A 355 -22.09 1.86 -8.34
N LEU A 356 -20.96 2.23 -7.74
CA LEU A 356 -20.46 1.60 -6.50
C LEU A 356 -21.46 1.75 -5.35
N ARG A 357 -22.01 2.96 -5.15
CA ARG A 357 -23.05 3.20 -4.13
C ARG A 357 -24.31 2.36 -4.40
N LEU A 358 -24.68 2.22 -5.67
CA LEU A 358 -25.85 1.45 -6.08
C LEU A 358 -25.69 -0.04 -5.76
N VAL A 359 -24.50 -0.61 -5.95
CA VAL A 359 -24.19 -1.99 -5.53
C VAL A 359 -24.48 -2.17 -4.05
N GLY A 360 -23.98 -1.27 -3.20
CA GLY A 360 -24.24 -1.31 -1.75
C GLY A 360 -25.73 -1.25 -1.42
N VAL A 361 -26.47 -0.32 -2.02
CA VAL A 361 -27.92 -0.16 -1.80
C VAL A 361 -28.72 -1.40 -2.24
N VAL A 362 -28.35 -2.00 -3.37
CA VAL A 362 -29.02 -3.20 -3.87
C VAL A 362 -28.75 -4.40 -2.97
N LEU A 363 -27.49 -4.62 -2.59
CA LEU A 363 -27.11 -5.71 -1.69
C LEU A 363 -27.82 -5.58 -0.34
N ASP A 364 -27.79 -4.39 0.25
CA ASP A 364 -28.42 -4.09 1.54
C ASP A 364 -29.93 -4.43 1.53
N GLN A 365 -30.69 -3.87 0.59
CA GLN A 365 -32.13 -4.10 0.51
C GLN A 365 -32.51 -5.53 0.14
N VAL A 366 -31.73 -6.20 -0.73
CA VAL A 366 -31.98 -7.59 -1.09
C VAL A 366 -31.71 -8.52 0.10
N LEU A 367 -30.59 -8.32 0.80
CA LEU A 367 -30.24 -9.13 1.96
C LEU A 367 -31.20 -8.87 3.13
N GLU A 368 -31.60 -7.63 3.36
CA GLU A 368 -32.60 -7.28 4.38
C GLU A 368 -33.95 -7.95 4.09
N ASP A 369 -34.48 -7.85 2.87
CA ASP A 369 -35.74 -8.51 2.50
C ASP A 369 -35.63 -10.04 2.66
N LEU A 370 -34.56 -10.65 2.16
CA LEU A 370 -34.33 -12.10 2.32
C LEU A 370 -34.23 -12.52 3.79
N SER A 371 -33.61 -11.73 4.66
CA SER A 371 -33.49 -12.01 6.09
C SER A 371 -34.84 -12.01 6.82
N GLN A 372 -35.80 -11.23 6.33
CA GLN A 372 -37.17 -11.17 6.88
C GLN A 372 -38.07 -12.31 6.37
N ARG A 373 -37.64 -13.03 5.32
CA ARG A 373 -38.38 -14.17 4.77
C ARG A 373 -38.08 -15.44 5.56
N ASN A 374 -39.12 -16.27 5.76
CA ASN A 374 -38.95 -17.61 6.32
C ASN A 374 -38.42 -18.58 5.24
N LEU A 375 -37.14 -18.46 4.92
CA LEU A 375 -36.44 -19.27 3.91
C LEU A 375 -36.10 -20.65 4.47
N ASP A 376 -36.51 -21.70 3.75
CA ASP A 376 -36.03 -23.07 3.99
C ASP A 376 -34.86 -23.34 3.04
N LEU A 377 -33.64 -23.38 3.59
CA LEU A 377 -32.44 -23.57 2.79
C LEU A 377 -32.40 -24.95 2.13
N GLN A 378 -32.87 -26.01 2.79
CA GLN A 378 -32.92 -27.34 2.18
C GLN A 378 -33.83 -27.32 0.93
N GLN A 379 -34.94 -26.60 1.00
CA GLN A 379 -35.80 -26.39 -0.15
C GLN A 379 -35.08 -25.61 -1.28
N GLN A 380 -34.26 -24.62 -0.93
CA GLN A 380 -33.48 -23.87 -1.94
C GLN A 380 -32.40 -24.73 -2.59
N LEU A 381 -31.75 -25.61 -1.84
CA LEU A 381 -30.75 -26.54 -2.38
C LEU A 381 -31.39 -27.58 -3.31
N ASP A 382 -32.52 -28.16 -2.90
CA ASP A 382 -33.19 -29.21 -3.66
C ASP A 382 -33.93 -28.66 -4.90
N ASN A 383 -34.49 -27.46 -4.80
CA ASN A 383 -35.30 -26.83 -5.84
C ASN A 383 -35.25 -25.27 -5.73
N PRO A 384 -34.18 -24.64 -6.27
CA PRO A 384 -33.94 -23.21 -6.16
C PRO A 384 -35.16 -22.36 -6.52
N GLN A 385 -35.62 -21.54 -5.58
CA GLN A 385 -36.70 -20.59 -5.85
C GLN A 385 -36.12 -19.24 -6.30
N THR A 386 -36.98 -18.49 -6.97
CA THR A 386 -36.68 -17.15 -7.45
C THR A 386 -37.48 -16.14 -6.63
N TYR A 387 -36.80 -15.17 -6.03
CA TYR A 387 -37.38 -14.14 -5.19
C TYR A 387 -37.37 -12.81 -5.92
N VAL A 388 -38.54 -12.20 -6.10
CA VAL A 388 -38.67 -10.84 -6.63
C VAL A 388 -38.73 -9.86 -5.46
N ILE A 389 -37.90 -8.82 -5.53
CA ILE A 389 -37.67 -7.83 -4.47
C ILE A 389 -37.78 -6.45 -5.11
N ASP A 390 -38.61 -5.58 -4.55
CA ASP A 390 -38.70 -4.17 -4.96
C ASP A 390 -37.54 -3.40 -4.31
N VAL A 391 -36.83 -2.60 -5.10
CA VAL A 391 -35.76 -1.72 -4.59
C VAL A 391 -36.29 -0.30 -4.47
N PHE A 392 -36.02 0.36 -3.35
CA PHE A 392 -36.51 1.69 -3.01
C PHE A 392 -35.37 2.72 -2.95
N ASN A 393 -35.68 3.97 -3.24
CA ASN A 393 -34.77 5.10 -3.00
C ASN A 393 -34.91 5.65 -1.57
N GLU A 394 -34.15 6.70 -1.24
CA GLU A 394 -34.18 7.39 0.06
C GLU A 394 -35.57 7.98 0.42
N GLU A 395 -36.43 8.22 -0.57
CA GLU A 395 -37.82 8.70 -0.38
C GLU A 395 -38.84 7.56 -0.23
N ALA A 396 -38.36 6.31 -0.09
CA ALA A 396 -39.16 5.08 -0.04
C ALA A 396 -40.04 4.86 -1.29
N VAL A 397 -39.60 5.33 -2.46
CA VAL A 397 -40.25 5.11 -3.75
C VAL A 397 -39.57 3.96 -4.47
N ALA A 398 -40.35 2.99 -4.96
CA ALA A 398 -39.82 1.87 -5.72
C ALA A 398 -39.20 2.34 -7.05
N VAL A 399 -37.92 2.03 -7.25
CA VAL A 399 -37.13 2.40 -8.42
C VAL A 399 -36.88 1.25 -9.39
N GLY A 400 -37.20 0.01 -9.01
CA GLY A 400 -37.12 -1.15 -9.90
C GLY A 400 -37.23 -2.45 -9.13
N THR A 401 -36.98 -3.58 -9.79
CA THR A 401 -37.08 -4.90 -9.15
C THR A 401 -35.83 -5.73 -9.38
N MET A 402 -35.39 -6.40 -8.32
CA MET A 402 -34.34 -7.40 -8.33
C MET A 402 -34.92 -8.80 -8.22
N THR A 403 -34.19 -9.73 -8.81
CA THR A 403 -34.46 -11.16 -8.77
C THR A 403 -33.30 -11.85 -8.07
N ALA A 404 -33.57 -12.45 -6.91
CA ALA A 404 -32.58 -13.17 -6.13
C ALA A 404 -32.82 -14.70 -6.22
N GLN A 405 -31.75 -15.48 -6.39
CA GLN A 405 -31.81 -16.94 -6.46
C GLN A 405 -30.54 -17.57 -5.85
N PHE A 406 -30.73 -18.56 -4.97
CA PHE A 406 -29.64 -19.34 -4.40
C PHE A 406 -29.19 -20.45 -5.35
N ALA A 407 -27.89 -20.76 -5.34
CA ALA A 407 -27.33 -21.92 -6.02
C ALA A 407 -26.21 -22.55 -5.17
N VAL A 408 -26.02 -23.87 -5.30
CA VAL A 408 -24.84 -24.57 -4.77
C VAL A 408 -24.24 -25.41 -5.86
N ASP A 409 -22.93 -25.28 -6.04
CA ASP A 409 -22.16 -26.12 -6.96
C ASP A 409 -20.83 -26.57 -6.33
N ALA A 410 -19.90 -27.01 -7.18
CA ALA A 410 -18.59 -27.48 -6.73
C ALA A 410 -17.70 -26.36 -6.14
N THR A 411 -18.03 -25.09 -6.39
CA THR A 411 -17.30 -23.92 -5.88
C THR A 411 -17.87 -23.43 -4.55
N GLY A 412 -19.17 -23.59 -4.32
CA GLY A 412 -19.83 -23.40 -3.03
C GLY A 412 -21.24 -22.84 -3.16
N LEU A 413 -21.78 -22.34 -2.05
CA LEU A 413 -23.06 -21.65 -1.98
C LEU A 413 -22.95 -20.24 -2.55
N SER A 414 -23.92 -19.84 -3.36
CA SER A 414 -24.02 -18.51 -3.94
C SER A 414 -25.46 -17.96 -3.97
N LEU A 415 -25.57 -16.64 -4.05
CA LEU A 415 -26.79 -15.88 -4.26
C LEU A 415 -26.61 -14.99 -5.50
N GLY A 416 -27.30 -15.33 -6.59
CA GLY A 416 -27.37 -14.49 -7.79
C GLY A 416 -28.47 -13.45 -7.67
N ILE A 417 -28.17 -12.20 -8.00
CA ILE A 417 -29.04 -11.03 -7.89
C ILE A 417 -29.05 -10.32 -9.26
N THR A 418 -30.17 -10.37 -9.97
CA THR A 418 -30.30 -9.81 -11.32
C THR A 418 -31.52 -8.91 -11.45
N GLY A 419 -31.41 -7.78 -12.15
CA GLY A 419 -32.55 -6.89 -12.34
C GLY A 419 -32.23 -5.60 -13.08
N THR A 420 -33.21 -4.70 -13.08
CA THR A 420 -33.07 -3.36 -13.67
C THR A 420 -33.68 -2.28 -12.79
N LEU A 421 -33.02 -1.14 -12.70
CA LEU A 421 -33.44 0.02 -11.92
C LEU A 421 -33.62 1.25 -12.82
N GLY A 422 -34.57 2.11 -12.44
CA GLY A 422 -34.89 3.35 -13.13
C GLY A 422 -35.76 3.20 -14.38
N ASP A 423 -36.13 4.35 -14.94
CA ASP A 423 -36.78 4.44 -16.26
C ASP A 423 -35.72 4.58 -17.37
N ALA A 424 -36.08 4.27 -18.61
CA ALA A 424 -35.15 4.22 -19.73
C ALA A 424 -34.29 5.51 -19.91
N PRO A 425 -32.94 5.41 -20.00
CA PRO A 425 -32.15 4.17 -19.96
C PRO A 425 -32.07 3.57 -18.55
N ALA A 426 -32.49 2.31 -18.42
CA ALA A 426 -32.46 1.60 -17.14
C ALA A 426 -31.04 1.12 -16.86
N ILE A 427 -30.71 1.04 -15.57
CA ILE A 427 -29.45 0.49 -15.07
C ILE A 427 -29.67 -1.02 -14.88
N SER A 428 -28.87 -1.86 -15.53
CA SER A 428 -28.85 -3.31 -15.31
C SER A 428 -27.94 -3.67 -14.15
N VAL A 429 -28.39 -4.61 -13.33
CA VAL A 429 -27.64 -5.18 -12.21
C VAL A 429 -27.58 -6.70 -12.42
N ASP A 430 -26.39 -7.27 -12.31
CA ASP A 430 -26.14 -8.72 -12.36
C ASP A 430 -25.00 -9.02 -11.39
N LEU A 431 -25.32 -9.39 -10.16
CA LEU A 431 -24.35 -9.63 -9.09
C LEU A 431 -24.45 -11.07 -8.59
N VAL A 432 -23.33 -11.64 -8.15
CA VAL A 432 -23.28 -12.94 -7.48
C VAL A 432 -22.49 -12.79 -6.20
N LEU A 433 -23.13 -13.10 -5.07
CA LEU A 433 -22.45 -13.30 -3.79
C LEU A 433 -22.14 -14.78 -3.63
N GLY A 434 -20.87 -15.17 -3.64
CA GLY A 434 -20.40 -16.56 -3.54
C GLY A 434 -19.71 -16.85 -2.22
N THR A 435 -19.63 -18.14 -1.86
CA THR A 435 -18.85 -18.63 -0.72
C THR A 435 -18.04 -19.86 -1.13
N ASN A 436 -17.02 -20.22 -0.34
CA ASN A 436 -16.28 -21.49 -0.48
C ASN A 436 -16.92 -22.68 0.28
N ILE A 437 -18.17 -22.51 0.74
CA ILE A 437 -18.90 -23.52 1.51
C ILE A 437 -19.69 -24.41 0.55
N THR A 438 -19.19 -25.62 0.33
CA THR A 438 -19.81 -26.64 -0.52
C THR A 438 -20.89 -27.43 0.22
N GLU A 439 -21.79 -28.09 -0.52
CA GLU A 439 -22.93 -28.82 0.05
C GLU A 439 -22.51 -29.85 1.13
N ASP A 440 -21.40 -30.55 0.91
CA ASP A 440 -20.87 -31.57 1.83
C ASP A 440 -20.34 -31.00 3.15
N LYS A 441 -20.11 -29.68 3.22
CA LYS A 441 -19.67 -28.96 4.42
C LYS A 441 -20.83 -28.41 5.24
N LEU A 442 -22.07 -28.50 4.75
CA LEU A 442 -23.26 -27.97 5.41
C LEU A 442 -23.97 -29.04 6.25
N THR A 443 -24.39 -28.67 7.46
CA THR A 443 -25.37 -29.43 8.25
C THR A 443 -26.66 -28.63 8.32
N VAL A 444 -27.69 -29.10 7.59
CA VAL A 444 -29.01 -28.44 7.55
C VAL A 444 -30.00 -29.24 8.39
N ASN A 445 -30.70 -28.55 9.30
CA ASN A 445 -31.73 -29.15 10.15
C ASN A 445 -32.99 -28.27 10.12
N ALA A 446 -34.14 -28.89 9.82
CA ALA A 446 -35.42 -28.21 9.66
C ALA A 446 -35.38 -26.96 8.73
N GLY A 447 -34.51 -26.98 7.72
CA GLY A 447 -34.38 -25.90 6.73
C GLY A 447 -33.43 -24.76 7.13
N VAL A 448 -32.73 -24.87 8.27
CA VAL A 448 -31.75 -23.88 8.75
C VAL A 448 -30.35 -24.51 8.79
N ILE A 449 -29.30 -23.72 8.52
CA ILE A 449 -27.90 -24.15 8.75
C ILE A 449 -27.70 -24.28 10.26
N GLU A 450 -27.55 -25.51 10.75
CA GLU A 450 -27.23 -25.78 12.16
C GLU A 450 -25.72 -25.64 12.41
N ALA A 451 -24.91 -26.00 11.42
CA ALA A 451 -23.47 -25.84 11.43
C ALA A 451 -22.91 -25.96 10.01
N PHE A 452 -21.70 -25.45 9.79
CA PHE A 452 -20.87 -25.81 8.66
C PHE A 452 -19.43 -26.07 9.13
N THR A 453 -18.66 -26.84 8.38
CA THR A 453 -17.24 -27.08 8.66
C THR A 453 -16.37 -26.50 7.55
N ALA A 454 -15.58 -25.47 7.85
CA ALA A 454 -14.59 -24.91 6.93
C ALA A 454 -13.36 -24.43 7.71
N ASP A 455 -12.17 -24.64 7.15
CA ASP A 455 -10.91 -24.11 7.72
C ASP A 455 -10.82 -22.58 7.56
N SER A 456 -11.49 -22.03 6.54
CA SER A 456 -11.71 -20.60 6.31
C SER A 456 -13.03 -20.37 5.57
N VAL A 457 -13.70 -19.24 5.82
CA VAL A 457 -14.89 -18.81 5.07
C VAL A 457 -14.48 -17.64 4.19
N MET A 458 -14.63 -17.79 2.87
CA MET A 458 -14.45 -16.69 1.93
C MET A 458 -15.81 -16.28 1.40
N LEU A 459 -16.09 -14.98 1.42
CA LEU A 459 -17.20 -14.40 0.65
C LEU A 459 -16.61 -13.77 -0.61
N THR A 460 -17.28 -13.93 -1.75
CA THR A 460 -16.87 -13.31 -3.01
C THR A 460 -18.02 -12.52 -3.63
N LEU A 461 -17.73 -11.37 -4.21
CA LEU A 461 -18.64 -10.58 -5.03
C LEU A 461 -18.16 -10.61 -6.49
N SER A 462 -19.02 -11.03 -7.40
CA SER A 462 -18.76 -10.96 -8.84
C SER A 462 -19.96 -10.43 -9.61
N GLY A 463 -19.77 -10.13 -10.90
CA GLY A 463 -20.78 -9.51 -11.74
C GLY A 463 -20.66 -7.99 -11.76
N GLY A 464 -21.71 -7.24 -12.09
CA GLY A 464 -21.58 -5.80 -12.25
C GLY A 464 -22.88 -5.03 -12.35
N VAL A 465 -22.70 -3.73 -12.55
CA VAL A 465 -23.76 -2.75 -12.81
C VAL A 465 -23.40 -2.00 -14.08
N ALA A 466 -24.37 -1.85 -14.98
CA ALA A 466 -24.15 -1.19 -16.26
C ALA A 466 -25.36 -0.34 -16.67
N ASP A 467 -25.09 0.77 -17.35
CA ASP A 467 -26.09 1.55 -18.06
C ASP A 467 -25.63 1.85 -19.50
N THR A 468 -26.17 2.89 -20.14
CA THR A 468 -25.81 3.20 -21.55
C THR A 468 -24.45 3.90 -21.68
N ASN A 469 -23.93 4.48 -20.60
CA ASN A 469 -22.73 5.33 -20.58
C ASN A 469 -21.62 4.77 -19.68
N SER A 470 -21.96 3.89 -18.75
CA SER A 470 -21.04 3.36 -17.75
C SER A 470 -21.24 1.86 -17.48
N GLU A 471 -20.18 1.17 -17.13
CA GLU A 471 -20.17 -0.22 -16.71
C GLU A 471 -19.12 -0.40 -15.60
N LEU A 472 -19.49 -1.15 -14.56
CA LEU A 472 -18.64 -1.53 -13.43
C LEU A 472 -18.79 -3.03 -13.23
N ILE A 473 -17.69 -3.77 -13.34
CA ILE A 473 -17.65 -5.23 -13.21
C ILE A 473 -16.65 -5.59 -12.10
N PHE A 474 -17.06 -6.52 -11.24
CA PHE A 474 -16.26 -7.18 -10.23
C PHE A 474 -15.91 -8.59 -10.71
N ASN A 475 -14.63 -8.86 -10.86
CA ASN A 475 -14.10 -10.15 -11.29
C ASN A 475 -13.70 -11.01 -10.08
N GLY A 476 -14.64 -11.21 -9.14
CA GLY A 476 -14.43 -12.04 -7.95
C GLY A 476 -13.69 -11.30 -6.84
N MET A 477 -14.25 -10.19 -6.38
CA MET A 477 -13.79 -9.50 -5.18
C MET A 477 -13.97 -10.36 -3.95
N ALA A 478 -12.88 -10.77 -3.30
CA ALA A 478 -12.92 -11.46 -2.03
C ALA A 478 -13.19 -10.47 -0.88
N LEU A 479 -14.04 -10.88 0.05
CA LEU A 479 -14.25 -10.25 1.35
C LEU A 479 -13.77 -11.20 2.44
N SER A 480 -12.81 -10.72 3.24
CA SER A 480 -12.30 -11.39 4.43
C SER A 480 -12.42 -10.49 5.66
N PHE A 481 -12.51 -11.12 6.82
CA PHE A 481 -12.62 -10.44 8.11
C PHE A 481 -11.60 -11.03 9.07
N ASP A 482 -10.90 -10.16 9.78
CA ASP A 482 -9.95 -10.52 10.82
C ASP A 482 -10.60 -10.31 12.20
N TYR A 483 -10.43 -11.29 13.09
CA TYR A 483 -11.02 -11.32 14.43
C TYR A 483 -9.94 -11.65 15.46
N ASP A 484 -9.80 -10.85 16.52
CA ASP A 484 -8.86 -11.11 17.63
C ASP A 484 -9.13 -12.43 18.37
N ASP A 485 -10.42 -12.79 18.60
CA ASP A 485 -10.83 -13.96 19.41
C ASP A 485 -11.56 -15.06 18.61
N GLY A 486 -11.66 -14.91 17.28
CA GLY A 486 -12.39 -15.80 16.39
C GLY A 486 -13.92 -15.66 16.46
N LEU A 487 -14.62 -16.02 15.38
CA LEU A 487 -16.07 -15.86 15.26
C LEU A 487 -16.84 -17.02 15.91
N VAL A 488 -17.67 -16.73 16.93
CA VAL A 488 -18.58 -17.70 17.56
C VAL A 488 -20.02 -17.17 17.51
N ILE A 489 -20.77 -17.60 16.49
CA ILE A 489 -22.21 -17.27 16.35
C ILE A 489 -23.03 -18.32 17.12
N THR A 490 -23.97 -17.87 17.97
CA THR A 490 -24.89 -18.76 18.72
C THR A 490 -26.32 -18.22 18.62
N ASP A 491 -27.34 -19.06 18.83
CA ASP A 491 -28.75 -18.61 18.81
C ASP A 491 -29.10 -17.50 19.84
N GLU A 492 -28.18 -17.17 20.76
CA GLU A 492 -28.31 -16.10 21.77
C GLU A 492 -27.51 -14.84 21.44
N SER A 493 -26.79 -14.77 20.30
CA SER A 493 -26.09 -13.54 19.91
C SER A 493 -27.10 -12.45 19.49
N ASP A 494 -26.96 -11.28 20.12
CA ASP A 494 -27.74 -10.09 19.81
C ASP A 494 -27.14 -9.41 18.57
N PRO A 495 -27.93 -9.10 17.50
CA PRO A 495 -27.44 -8.51 16.26
C PRO A 495 -26.64 -7.21 16.46
N ALA A 496 -26.92 -6.47 17.53
CA ALA A 496 -26.19 -5.25 17.89
C ALA A 496 -24.74 -5.50 18.36
N TYR A 497 -24.33 -6.77 18.54
CA TYR A 497 -22.95 -7.16 18.86
C TYR A 497 -22.17 -7.68 17.64
N GLU A 498 -22.80 -7.83 16.47
CA GLU A 498 -22.21 -8.53 15.31
C GLU A 498 -21.20 -7.69 14.51
N LEU A 499 -21.27 -6.35 14.59
CA LEU A 499 -20.28 -5.41 14.04
C LEU A 499 -19.08 -5.16 14.97
N ALA A 500 -19.19 -5.54 16.25
CA ALA A 500 -18.15 -5.34 17.26
C ALA A 500 -17.08 -6.46 17.28
N TRP A 501 -17.09 -7.36 16.30
CA TRP A 501 -16.27 -8.58 16.33
C TRP A 501 -15.08 -8.58 15.38
N PHE A 502 -15.04 -7.75 14.34
CA PHE A 502 -13.90 -7.72 13.43
C PHE A 502 -13.02 -6.48 13.68
N ASP A 503 -11.71 -6.72 13.69
CA ASP A 503 -10.70 -5.67 13.80
C ASP A 503 -10.47 -5.01 12.43
N ARG A 504 -10.54 -5.83 11.38
CA ARG A 504 -10.35 -5.44 9.98
C ARG A 504 -11.29 -6.22 9.06
N ALA A 505 -11.82 -5.54 8.05
CA ALA A 505 -12.52 -6.13 6.92
C ALA A 505 -11.79 -5.77 5.63
N ARG A 506 -11.29 -6.77 4.91
CA ARG A 506 -10.52 -6.60 3.67
C ARG A 506 -11.34 -6.98 2.46
N PHE A 507 -11.39 -6.09 1.48
CA PHE A 507 -11.99 -6.28 0.18
C PHE A 507 -10.90 -6.26 -0.88
N ALA A 508 -10.76 -7.30 -1.69
CA ALA A 508 -9.72 -7.33 -2.72
C ALA A 508 -10.12 -8.16 -3.93
N GLY A 509 -9.88 -7.64 -5.14
CA GLY A 509 -10.02 -8.38 -6.38
C GLY A 509 -9.90 -7.51 -7.62
N ASP A 510 -10.05 -8.12 -8.79
CA ASP A 510 -9.98 -7.39 -10.05
C ASP A 510 -11.33 -6.74 -10.38
N VAL A 511 -11.27 -5.55 -10.94
CA VAL A 511 -12.43 -4.78 -11.39
C VAL A 511 -12.20 -4.22 -12.80
N GLU A 512 -13.30 -4.07 -13.53
CA GLU A 512 -13.33 -3.36 -14.80
C GLU A 512 -14.32 -2.19 -14.69
N VAL A 513 -13.90 -1.04 -15.15
CA VAL A 513 -14.73 0.17 -15.24
C VAL A 513 -14.69 0.65 -16.68
N ALA A 514 -15.83 0.96 -17.26
CA ALA A 514 -15.92 1.70 -18.51
C ALA A 514 -16.86 2.88 -18.31
N VAL A 515 -16.43 4.08 -18.67
CA VAL A 515 -17.24 5.31 -18.62
C VAL A 515 -16.96 6.12 -19.88
N SER A 516 -17.98 6.28 -20.73
CA SER A 516 -17.86 6.96 -22.02
C SER A 516 -16.74 6.37 -22.91
N ASP A 517 -15.62 7.09 -23.13
CA ASP A 517 -14.45 6.63 -23.87
C ASP A 517 -13.26 6.27 -22.97
N ALA A 518 -13.43 6.33 -21.64
CA ALA A 518 -12.44 5.93 -20.66
C ALA A 518 -12.76 4.55 -20.08
N SER A 519 -11.73 3.79 -19.73
CA SER A 519 -11.87 2.54 -19.02
C SER A 519 -10.69 2.27 -18.09
N PHE A 520 -10.94 1.43 -17.10
CA PHE A 520 -9.94 0.88 -16.20
C PHE A 520 -10.10 -0.63 -16.12
N THR A 521 -8.99 -1.35 -16.10
CA THR A 521 -8.93 -2.78 -15.81
C THR A 521 -7.77 -3.02 -14.88
N GLY A 522 -8.05 -3.53 -13.70
CA GLY A 522 -7.01 -3.72 -12.69
C GLY A 522 -7.54 -4.19 -11.36
N ARG A 523 -6.65 -4.23 -10.38
CA ARG A 523 -6.95 -4.64 -9.01
C ARG A 523 -7.44 -3.46 -8.19
N LEU A 524 -8.49 -3.71 -7.41
CA LEU A 524 -8.98 -2.85 -6.35
C LEU A 524 -8.84 -3.61 -5.04
N ALA A 525 -8.21 -3.00 -4.03
CA ALA A 525 -8.25 -3.51 -2.67
C ALA A 525 -8.43 -2.39 -1.65
N PHE A 526 -9.14 -2.66 -0.57
CA PHE A 526 -9.22 -1.75 0.57
C PHE A 526 -9.50 -2.52 1.86
N ASP A 527 -8.89 -2.05 2.95
CA ASP A 527 -9.11 -2.57 4.29
C ASP A 527 -9.87 -1.51 5.09
N LEU A 528 -10.92 -1.98 5.78
CA LEU A 528 -11.74 -1.18 6.68
C LEU A 528 -11.49 -1.60 8.12
N VAL A 529 -11.33 -0.64 9.01
CA VAL A 529 -11.16 -0.86 10.45
C VAL A 529 -12.22 -0.11 11.24
N THR A 530 -12.48 -0.56 12.46
CA THR A 530 -13.38 0.14 13.38
C THR A 530 -12.67 1.32 14.05
N LEU A 531 -13.36 2.47 14.17
CA LEU A 531 -12.84 3.63 14.89
C LEU A 531 -12.88 3.40 16.42
N ASP A 532 -11.82 3.83 17.11
CA ASP A 532 -11.70 3.79 18.57
C ASP A 532 -12.89 4.52 19.25
N GLN A 533 -13.34 4.00 20.40
CA GLN A 533 -14.43 4.61 21.16
C GLN A 533 -14.10 6.07 21.56
N GLY A 534 -14.96 7.00 21.14
CA GLY A 534 -14.77 8.44 21.32
C GLY A 534 -14.30 9.19 20.07
N VAL A 535 -13.88 8.46 19.03
CA VAL A 535 -13.60 8.98 17.68
C VAL A 535 -14.84 8.83 16.79
N ALA A 536 -15.51 7.68 16.84
CA ALA A 536 -16.75 7.40 16.13
C ALA A 536 -17.91 8.31 16.58
N ARG A 537 -18.70 8.84 15.62
CA ARG A 537 -19.73 9.87 15.88
C ARG A 537 -21.16 9.39 15.72
N ARG A 538 -21.35 8.15 15.27
CA ARG A 538 -22.62 7.42 15.19
C ARG A 538 -22.37 5.95 15.48
N ASP A 539 -23.45 5.19 15.62
CA ASP A 539 -23.46 3.73 15.76
C ASP A 539 -22.52 3.13 14.69
N GLU A 540 -21.28 2.87 15.11
CA GLU A 540 -20.18 2.19 14.44
C GLU A 540 -19.84 2.65 13.00
N GLN A 541 -18.89 3.58 12.87
CA GLN A 541 -18.34 4.01 11.59
C GLN A 541 -17.00 3.32 11.31
N LEU A 542 -16.96 2.51 10.25
CA LEU A 542 -15.74 1.97 9.67
C LEU A 542 -14.91 3.09 9.03
N ASN A 543 -13.60 2.94 9.04
CA ASN A 543 -12.66 3.84 8.38
C ASN A 543 -11.71 3.06 7.47
N ILE A 544 -11.11 3.73 6.49
CA ILE A 544 -10.09 3.11 5.62
C ILE A 544 -8.77 3.04 6.36
N GLU A 545 -8.15 1.86 6.36
CA GLU A 545 -6.76 1.66 6.76
C GLU A 545 -5.87 1.52 5.53
N TYR A 546 -6.31 0.72 4.56
CA TYR A 546 -5.57 0.46 3.33
C TYR A 546 -6.45 0.73 2.10
N PHE A 547 -5.87 1.27 1.05
CA PHE A 547 -6.49 1.38 -0.26
C PHE A 547 -5.45 1.17 -1.35
N LEU A 548 -5.82 0.38 -2.36
CA LEU A 548 -5.04 0.10 -3.56
C LEU A 548 -5.92 0.17 -4.79
N LEU A 549 -5.46 0.93 -5.78
CA LEU A 549 -5.96 0.90 -7.14
C LEU A 549 -4.76 0.69 -8.08
N ASP A 550 -4.69 -0.45 -8.74
CA ASP A 550 -3.54 -0.84 -9.57
C ASP A 550 -3.99 -1.43 -10.89
N GLY A 551 -3.66 -0.79 -12.01
CA GLY A 551 -3.91 -1.38 -13.31
C GLY A 551 -3.85 -0.41 -14.47
N ALA A 552 -4.47 -0.83 -15.58
CA ALA A 552 -4.46 -0.13 -16.84
C ALA A 552 -5.63 0.86 -16.92
N PHE A 553 -5.33 2.11 -17.20
CA PHE A 553 -6.27 3.15 -17.60
C PHE A 553 -6.17 3.34 -19.10
N SER A 554 -7.29 3.45 -19.79
CA SER A 554 -7.30 3.77 -21.21
C SER A 554 -8.38 4.77 -21.56
N THR A 555 -8.11 5.58 -22.57
CA THR A 555 -9.05 6.48 -23.24
C THR A 555 -9.14 6.11 -24.71
N GLY A 556 -10.02 6.78 -25.47
CA GLY A 556 -10.05 6.63 -26.93
C GLY A 556 -8.73 6.99 -27.64
N SER A 557 -7.77 7.63 -26.96
CA SER A 557 -6.51 8.12 -27.53
C SER A 557 -5.22 7.62 -26.86
N ALA A 558 -5.28 7.07 -25.65
CA ALA A 558 -4.09 6.70 -24.87
C ALA A 558 -4.38 5.53 -23.92
N SER A 559 -3.34 4.82 -23.48
CA SER A 559 -3.41 3.81 -22.43
C SER A 559 -2.18 3.95 -21.55
N THR A 560 -2.35 3.93 -20.24
CA THR A 560 -1.29 4.03 -19.24
C THR A 560 -1.56 3.05 -18.10
N ASN A 561 -0.52 2.57 -17.41
CA ASN A 561 -0.73 1.88 -16.14
C ASN A 561 -0.40 2.83 -15.00
N ALA A 562 -1.25 2.80 -13.98
CA ALA A 562 -1.03 3.56 -12.76
C ALA A 562 -1.39 2.73 -11.53
N ARG A 563 -0.64 2.99 -10.46
CA ARG A 563 -0.86 2.41 -9.13
C ARG A 563 -1.01 3.55 -8.13
N VAL A 564 -2.08 3.51 -7.34
CA VAL A 564 -2.32 4.42 -6.22
C VAL A 564 -2.52 3.57 -4.97
N GLN A 565 -1.68 3.78 -3.98
CA GLN A 565 -1.74 3.07 -2.70
C GLN A 565 -1.76 4.09 -1.55
N LEU A 566 -2.66 3.87 -0.60
CA LEU A 566 -2.74 4.59 0.67
C LEU A 566 -2.67 3.56 1.80
N ASP A 567 -1.80 3.83 2.77
CA ASP A 567 -1.74 3.12 4.05
C ASP A 567 -1.84 4.15 5.18
N LEU A 568 -2.70 3.92 6.17
CA LEU A 568 -2.98 4.83 7.27
C LEU A 568 -2.60 4.20 8.62
N ASP A 569 -1.45 4.59 9.17
CA ASP A 569 -0.94 4.09 10.46
C ASP A 569 -1.89 4.34 11.64
N ASN A 570 -2.71 5.39 11.54
CA ASN A 570 -3.62 5.81 12.60
C ASN A 570 -5.10 5.69 12.21
N ALA A 571 -5.43 4.75 11.33
CA ALA A 571 -6.78 4.52 10.81
C ALA A 571 -7.87 4.30 11.86
N THR A 572 -7.55 3.74 13.03
CA THR A 572 -8.54 3.59 14.13
C THR A 572 -8.77 4.89 14.90
N ARG A 573 -7.88 5.89 14.77
CA ARG A 573 -7.91 7.13 15.56
C ARG A 573 -8.16 8.40 14.75
N PHE A 574 -7.87 8.36 13.45
CA PHE A 574 -8.11 9.46 12.52
C PHE A 574 -9.21 9.10 11.54
N ASP A 575 -10.37 9.76 11.66
CA ASP A 575 -11.52 9.55 10.77
C ASP A 575 -11.31 10.20 9.39
N LEU A 576 -10.79 9.42 8.43
CA LEU A 576 -10.48 9.91 7.08
C LEU A 576 -11.75 10.32 6.34
N PHE A 577 -12.81 9.54 6.47
CA PHE A 577 -14.08 9.87 5.82
C PHE A 577 -14.62 11.20 6.30
N ALA A 578 -14.67 11.43 7.61
CA ALA A 578 -15.11 12.72 8.15
C ALA A 578 -14.18 13.87 7.75
N TYR A 579 -12.88 13.64 7.62
CA TYR A 579 -11.94 14.64 7.12
C TYR A 579 -12.27 15.07 5.69
N VAL A 580 -12.35 14.08 4.79
CA VAL A 580 -12.52 14.30 3.34
C VAL A 580 -13.92 14.81 3.02
N SER A 581 -14.95 14.34 3.73
CA SER A 581 -16.32 14.84 3.61
C SER A 581 -16.55 16.21 4.26
N SER A 582 -15.52 16.76 4.92
CA SER A 582 -15.62 18.02 5.69
C SER A 582 -16.71 17.97 6.78
N GLU A 583 -16.94 16.78 7.35
CA GLU A 583 -17.80 16.62 8.50
C GLU A 583 -17.22 17.34 9.72
N SER A 584 -18.02 17.43 10.79
CA SER A 584 -17.62 18.18 12.00
C SER A 584 -16.52 17.44 12.79
N GLN A 585 -16.28 17.63 14.08
CA GLN A 585 -15.51 16.73 14.97
C GLN A 585 -15.84 17.10 16.39
N LEU A 586 -16.31 16.15 17.21
CA LEU A 586 -16.49 16.40 18.64
C LEU A 586 -15.11 16.61 19.26
N VAL A 587 -14.82 17.83 19.71
CA VAL A 587 -13.53 18.19 20.31
C VAL A 587 -13.58 18.32 21.82
N GLY A 588 -14.77 18.16 22.41
CA GLY A 588 -14.91 18.07 23.85
C GLY A 588 -16.36 18.09 24.30
N SER A 589 -16.60 17.49 25.47
CA SER A 589 -17.84 17.66 26.21
C SER A 589 -17.54 18.22 27.60
N MET A 590 -18.39 19.11 28.09
CA MET A 590 -18.26 19.61 29.45
C MET A 590 -19.57 20.07 30.06
N LEU A 591 -19.58 20.07 31.39
CA LEU A 591 -20.64 20.65 32.20
C LEU A 591 -20.27 22.09 32.56
N VAL A 592 -21.09 23.08 32.17
CA VAL A 592 -20.91 24.47 32.61
C VAL A 592 -21.99 24.82 33.62
N GLU A 593 -21.55 25.26 34.80
CA GLU A 593 -22.43 25.75 35.87
C GLU A 593 -22.42 27.29 35.86
N GLY A 594 -23.58 27.93 36.11
CA GLY A 594 -23.65 29.38 36.37
C GLY A 594 -24.01 30.30 35.19
N LEU A 595 -24.74 29.82 34.19
CA LEU A 595 -25.37 30.72 33.22
C LEU A 595 -26.36 31.68 33.93
N PRO A 596 -26.50 32.94 33.46
CA PRO A 596 -27.36 33.91 34.13
C PRO A 596 -28.83 33.45 34.20
N GLU A 597 -29.45 33.50 35.38
CA GLU A 597 -30.89 33.24 35.62
C GLU A 597 -31.85 34.15 34.80
N ALA A 598 -31.33 35.09 34.01
CA ALA A 598 -32.09 36.21 33.45
C ALA A 598 -32.74 35.92 32.07
N TYR A 599 -32.61 34.72 31.54
CA TYR A 599 -33.26 34.36 30.28
C TYR A 599 -34.61 33.69 30.54
N ASP A 600 -35.68 34.42 30.25
CA ASP A 600 -37.05 33.90 30.18
C ASP A 600 -37.12 32.94 28.98
N ASN A 601 -36.63 31.70 29.16
CA ASN A 601 -36.27 30.85 28.04
C ASN A 601 -37.53 30.28 27.34
N PRO A 602 -37.54 30.14 26.01
CA PRO A 602 -38.67 29.57 25.27
C PRO A 602 -39.04 28.14 25.72
N GLY A 603 -38.05 27.34 26.16
CA GLY A 603 -38.20 25.99 26.69
C GLY A 603 -39.03 25.90 27.98
N GLN A 604 -38.92 26.87 28.90
CA GLN A 604 -39.74 26.95 30.11
C GLN A 604 -41.19 27.31 29.77
N ARG A 605 -41.39 28.22 28.82
CA ARG A 605 -42.74 28.54 28.31
C ARG A 605 -43.36 27.35 27.58
N LEU A 606 -42.56 26.58 26.85
CA LEU A 606 -42.96 25.37 26.13
C LEU A 606 -43.25 24.19 27.06
N ALA A 607 -42.40 23.95 28.06
CA ALA A 607 -42.63 22.98 29.12
C ALA A 607 -43.90 23.31 29.91
N THR A 608 -44.11 24.60 30.24
CA THR A 608 -45.34 25.08 30.90
C THR A 608 -46.57 24.89 30.01
N ALA A 609 -46.49 25.25 28.72
CA ALA A 609 -47.61 25.07 27.77
C ALA A 609 -47.92 23.59 27.50
N PHE A 610 -46.90 22.72 27.55
CA PHE A 610 -47.06 21.27 27.42
C PHE A 610 -47.70 20.68 28.68
N GLU A 611 -47.22 21.04 29.88
CA GLU A 611 -47.83 20.70 31.18
C GLU A 611 -49.33 21.07 31.20
N GLU A 612 -49.69 22.24 30.66
CA GLU A 612 -51.08 22.69 30.52
C GLU A 612 -51.89 21.89 29.47
N ALA A 613 -51.26 21.28 28.47
CA ALA A 613 -51.89 20.56 27.37
C ALA A 613 -51.99 19.02 27.55
N ARG A 614 -51.17 18.45 28.43
CA ARG A 614 -50.90 17.01 28.62
C ARG A 614 -52.11 16.16 29.08
N GLY A 615 -53.17 16.79 29.59
CA GLY A 615 -54.37 16.15 30.12
C GLY A 615 -54.16 15.36 31.42
N ASP A 616 -55.20 15.27 32.26
CA ASP A 616 -55.14 14.62 33.59
C ASP A 616 -54.70 13.13 33.51
N GLY A 617 -53.66 12.77 34.28
CA GLY A 617 -53.32 11.36 34.59
C GLY A 617 -52.03 10.80 33.97
N SER A 618 -51.23 11.64 33.32
CA SER A 618 -49.98 11.27 32.66
C SER A 618 -48.79 11.69 33.56
N GLN A 619 -47.75 10.83 33.72
CA GLN A 619 -46.55 11.15 34.53
C GLN A 619 -45.33 11.52 33.66
N ALA A 620 -44.74 12.70 33.89
CA ALA A 620 -43.48 13.08 33.25
C ALA A 620 -42.36 12.15 33.74
N LEU A 621 -41.52 11.68 32.82
CA LEU A 621 -40.29 11.01 33.22
C LEU A 621 -39.26 12.07 33.62
N PRO A 622 -38.27 11.74 34.48
CA PRO A 622 -37.28 12.71 35.00
C PRO A 622 -36.44 13.39 33.91
N ASP A 623 -36.42 12.86 32.70
CA ASP A 623 -35.53 13.27 31.63
C ASP A 623 -36.31 14.04 30.56
N THR A 624 -36.38 15.36 30.69
CA THR A 624 -36.84 16.27 29.61
C THR A 624 -35.61 16.95 29.01
N PHE A 625 -35.41 16.79 27.70
CA PHE A 625 -34.24 17.31 26.98
C PHE A 625 -34.67 18.45 26.06
N VAL A 626 -34.02 19.61 26.21
CA VAL A 626 -34.16 20.70 25.23
C VAL A 626 -32.85 20.85 24.47
N TRP A 627 -32.92 20.69 23.16
CA TRP A 627 -31.82 20.78 22.21
C TRP A 627 -31.82 22.15 21.55
N TYR A 628 -30.69 22.86 21.64
CA TYR A 628 -30.48 24.11 20.92
C TYR A 628 -29.31 23.93 19.97
N GLY A 629 -29.54 24.13 18.67
CA GLY A 629 -28.52 23.90 17.65
C GLY A 629 -28.53 24.96 16.56
N GLY A 630 -27.41 25.13 15.87
CA GLY A 630 -27.33 25.99 14.70
C GLY A 630 -26.23 25.55 13.77
N THR A 631 -26.54 25.49 12.47
CA THR A 631 -25.57 25.27 11.40
C THR A 631 -25.15 26.62 10.80
N GLY A 632 -24.05 26.64 10.03
CA GLY A 632 -23.61 27.84 9.29
C GLY A 632 -24.66 28.42 8.31
N GLY A 633 -25.76 27.70 8.05
CA GLY A 633 -26.88 28.12 7.19
C GLY A 633 -28.24 28.28 7.87
N GLY A 634 -28.38 27.99 9.17
CA GLY A 634 -29.67 28.08 9.88
C GLY A 634 -29.62 27.64 11.34
N LEU A 635 -30.32 28.37 12.20
CA LEU A 635 -30.51 28.06 13.63
C LEU A 635 -31.77 27.21 13.81
N TRP A 636 -31.85 26.38 14.84
CA TRP A 636 -33.05 25.61 15.17
C TRP A 636 -33.18 25.38 16.68
N CYS A 637 -34.41 25.15 17.13
CA CYS A 637 -34.73 24.84 18.52
C CYS A 637 -35.64 23.61 18.55
N GLN A 638 -35.21 22.53 19.21
CA GLN A 638 -35.98 21.29 19.30
C GLN A 638 -36.10 20.84 20.76
N MET A 639 -37.31 20.51 21.20
CA MET A 639 -37.59 20.00 22.53
C MET A 639 -38.05 18.55 22.43
N GLN A 640 -37.45 17.69 23.24
CA GLN A 640 -37.83 16.30 23.42
C GLN A 640 -38.36 16.10 24.85
N ILE A 641 -39.59 15.60 24.97
CA ILE A 641 -40.19 15.28 26.28
C ILE A 641 -40.57 13.80 26.31
N ASP A 642 -40.00 13.07 27.26
CA ASP A 642 -40.33 11.67 27.50
C ASP A 642 -41.37 11.52 28.62
N TYR A 643 -42.39 10.69 28.39
CA TYR A 643 -43.47 10.53 29.35
C TYR A 643 -44.20 9.19 29.34
N LEU A 644 -44.82 8.85 30.48
CA LEU A 644 -45.71 7.69 30.62
C LEU A 644 -47.17 8.08 30.37
N ALA A 645 -47.80 7.40 29.41
CA ALA A 645 -49.23 7.52 29.13
C ALA A 645 -50.09 6.92 30.26
N PRO A 646 -51.33 7.42 30.47
CA PRO A 646 -52.22 6.86 31.49
C PRO A 646 -52.55 5.39 31.18
N GLY A 647 -52.05 4.46 32.00
CA GLY A 647 -52.30 3.02 31.84
C GLY A 647 -51.07 2.13 31.59
N GLY A 648 -49.85 2.70 31.47
CA GLY A 648 -48.60 1.96 31.67
C GLY A 648 -48.14 1.03 30.54
N SER A 649 -48.18 1.46 29.28
CA SER A 649 -47.69 0.67 28.13
C SER A 649 -46.32 1.07 27.56
N GLY A 650 -45.55 1.93 28.25
CA GLY A 650 -44.18 2.32 27.86
C GLY A 650 -43.95 3.84 27.81
N PRO A 651 -42.68 4.29 27.72
CA PRO A 651 -42.34 5.69 27.51
C PRO A 651 -42.76 6.13 26.09
N TYR A 652 -43.34 7.33 25.98
CA TYR A 652 -43.64 8.00 24.73
C TYR A 652 -42.78 9.28 24.65
N THR A 653 -42.13 9.47 23.50
CA THR A 653 -41.30 10.64 23.21
C THR A 653 -42.07 11.63 22.36
N PHE A 654 -42.13 12.89 22.78
CA PHE A 654 -42.70 13.99 22.02
C PHE A 654 -41.61 14.92 21.50
N TYR A 655 -41.56 15.13 20.18
CA TYR A 655 -40.67 16.07 19.53
C TYR A 655 -41.42 17.34 19.13
N TYR A 656 -40.90 18.50 19.51
CA TYR A 656 -41.42 19.81 19.12
C TYR A 656 -40.30 20.70 18.59
N SER A 657 -40.46 21.26 17.40
CA SER A 657 -39.57 22.28 16.84
C SER A 657 -40.26 23.64 16.82
N ASP A 658 -39.55 24.69 17.26
CA ASP A 658 -40.02 26.09 17.17
C ASP A 658 -39.08 26.87 16.23
N ASP A 659 -39.56 27.10 15.01
CA ASP A 659 -38.86 27.87 13.99
C ASP A 659 -39.25 29.36 14.01
N SER A 660 -39.89 29.84 15.08
CA SER A 660 -40.24 31.26 15.20
C SER A 660 -39.00 32.15 15.26
N ASP A 661 -39.09 33.34 14.66
CA ASP A 661 -38.00 34.34 14.68
C ASP A 661 -37.50 34.64 16.10
N GLU A 662 -38.35 34.49 17.11
CA GLU A 662 -38.07 34.74 18.52
C GLU A 662 -37.26 33.58 19.15
N ALA A 663 -37.61 32.33 18.87
CA ALA A 663 -36.83 31.16 19.26
C ALA A 663 -35.46 31.16 18.55
N LEU A 664 -35.45 31.54 17.27
CA LEU A 664 -34.24 31.66 16.45
C LEU A 664 -33.27 32.72 17.00
N GLN A 665 -33.78 33.91 17.34
CA GLN A 665 -32.99 35.00 17.92
C GLN A 665 -32.44 34.63 19.31
N PHE A 666 -33.21 33.91 20.11
CA PHE A 666 -32.77 33.39 21.40
C PHE A 666 -31.60 32.40 21.23
N THR A 667 -31.78 31.38 20.38
CA THR A 667 -30.72 30.40 20.07
C THR A 667 -29.46 31.09 19.56
N GLN A 668 -29.61 32.12 18.71
CA GLN A 668 -28.48 32.90 18.19
C GLN A 668 -27.71 33.64 19.29
N GLN A 669 -28.41 34.37 20.17
CA GLN A 669 -27.76 35.14 21.23
C GLN A 669 -27.14 34.23 22.28
N PHE A 670 -27.82 33.14 22.64
CA PHE A 670 -27.32 32.14 23.56
C PHE A 670 -26.04 31.46 23.02
N PHE A 671 -26.02 31.13 21.73
CA PHE A 671 -24.82 30.60 21.05
C PHE A 671 -23.65 31.61 21.08
N LEU A 672 -23.91 32.88 20.78
CA LEU A 672 -22.88 33.94 20.79
C LEU A 672 -22.28 34.17 22.19
N ASP A 673 -23.06 33.99 23.25
CA ASP A 673 -22.62 34.15 24.63
C ASP A 673 -21.84 32.92 25.14
N ALA A 674 -22.25 31.71 24.74
CA ALA A 674 -21.62 30.46 25.17
C ALA A 674 -20.29 30.16 24.43
N ARG A 675 -20.21 30.49 23.14
CA ARG A 675 -19.06 30.15 22.28
C ARG A 675 -17.70 30.59 22.86
N PRO A 676 -17.50 31.85 23.33
CA PRO A 676 -16.19 32.28 23.83
C PRO A 676 -15.77 31.56 25.12
N LEU A 677 -16.72 31.10 25.94
CA LEU A 677 -16.44 30.33 27.16
C LEU A 677 -15.96 28.92 26.81
N VAL A 678 -16.63 28.28 25.84
CA VAL A 678 -16.27 26.96 25.33
C VAL A 678 -14.90 27.02 24.65
N GLU A 679 -14.67 27.97 23.74
CA GLU A 679 -13.40 28.18 23.04
C GLU A 679 -12.23 28.37 24.04
N ALA A 680 -12.41 29.21 25.05
CA ALA A 680 -11.38 29.43 26.09
C ALA A 680 -11.12 28.19 26.95
N SER A 681 -12.15 27.40 27.23
CA SER A 681 -12.05 26.20 28.07
C SER A 681 -11.38 25.01 27.38
N LEU A 682 -11.53 24.92 26.06
CA LEU A 682 -10.93 23.87 25.22
C LEU A 682 -9.57 24.29 24.64
N GLY A 683 -9.09 25.51 24.90
CA GLY A 683 -7.80 25.99 24.40
C GLY A 683 -7.80 26.40 22.92
N TYR A 684 -8.96 26.61 22.30
CA TYR A 684 -9.07 26.99 20.88
C TYR A 684 -9.13 28.52 20.71
N GLY A 685 -8.26 29.07 19.85
CA GLY A 685 -8.11 30.51 19.57
C GLY A 685 -9.13 31.12 18.60
N GLY A 686 -10.31 30.52 18.47
CA GLY A 686 -11.34 30.84 17.48
C GLY A 686 -11.42 29.82 16.34
N GLY A 687 -12.64 29.47 15.91
CA GLY A 687 -12.87 28.51 14.81
C GLY A 687 -14.02 27.53 15.04
N LEU A 688 -14.65 27.56 16.23
CA LEU A 688 -15.82 26.75 16.53
C LEU A 688 -17.02 27.24 15.72
N GLN A 689 -17.51 26.41 14.79
CA GLN A 689 -18.68 26.72 13.97
C GLN A 689 -19.97 26.12 14.52
N TYR A 690 -19.89 25.04 15.32
CA TYR A 690 -21.03 24.27 15.80
C TYR A 690 -20.88 23.87 17.28
N VAL A 691 -21.92 24.09 18.08
CA VAL A 691 -22.01 23.68 19.48
C VAL A 691 -23.38 23.05 19.66
N ASP A 692 -23.42 21.79 20.07
CA ASP A 692 -24.64 21.12 20.49
C ASP A 692 -24.85 21.31 22.00
N LEU A 693 -26.09 21.62 22.37
CA LEU A 693 -26.46 22.07 23.70
C LEU A 693 -27.60 21.20 24.22
N GLN A 694 -27.30 20.42 25.26
CA GLN A 694 -28.29 19.63 25.96
C GLN A 694 -28.66 20.32 27.27
N TYR A 695 -29.91 20.78 27.36
CA TYR A 695 -30.50 21.27 28.60
C TYR A 695 -31.07 20.09 29.40
N MET A 696 -30.59 19.88 30.63
CA MET A 696 -31.12 18.87 31.56
C MET A 696 -31.67 19.54 32.83
N GLU A 697 -32.94 19.33 33.14
CA GLU A 697 -33.54 19.72 34.42
C GLU A 697 -33.45 18.57 35.42
N TYR A 698 -32.87 18.80 36.60
CA TYR A 698 -32.92 17.85 37.71
C TYR A 698 -33.75 18.43 38.86
N GLU A 699 -34.51 17.56 39.54
CA GLU A 699 -35.26 17.91 40.74
C GLU A 699 -34.31 18.56 41.78
N ASN A 700 -34.58 19.83 42.14
CA ASN A 700 -33.95 20.68 43.18
C ASN A 700 -32.95 21.76 42.62
N PRO A 701 -33.05 23.03 43.05
CA PRO A 701 -32.88 24.21 42.19
C PRO A 701 -31.41 24.48 41.87
N GLY A 702 -30.96 23.96 40.75
CA GLY A 702 -29.65 24.24 40.18
C GLY A 702 -29.62 23.76 38.74
N TYR A 703 -29.58 24.69 37.79
CA TYR A 703 -29.53 24.37 36.37
C TYR A 703 -28.12 23.95 35.98
N ARG A 704 -28.00 22.88 35.19
CA ARG A 704 -26.74 22.40 34.61
C ARG A 704 -26.93 22.28 33.10
N VAL A 705 -26.05 22.90 32.33
CA VAL A 705 -26.06 22.77 30.87
C VAL A 705 -24.89 21.89 30.45
N TYR A 706 -25.19 20.87 29.66
CA TYR A 706 -24.20 19.97 29.08
C TYR A 706 -23.92 20.43 27.65
N TYR A 707 -22.64 20.56 27.33
CA TYR A 707 -22.18 21.06 26.04
C TYR A 707 -21.41 19.97 25.33
N GLN A 708 -21.65 19.85 24.03
CA GLN A 708 -20.81 19.12 23.09
C GLN A 708 -20.30 20.12 22.04
N ALA A 709 -18.99 20.32 22.00
CA ALA A 709 -18.35 21.29 21.12
C ALA A 709 -17.80 20.58 19.89
N TYR A 710 -18.11 21.08 18.69
CA TYR A 710 -17.61 20.50 17.46
C TYR A 710 -16.80 21.51 16.62
N LEU A 711 -15.73 21.03 15.97
CA LEU A 711 -15.04 21.75 14.90
C LEU A 711 -15.68 21.43 13.56
N THR A 712 -15.84 22.41 12.67
CA THR A 712 -16.26 22.16 11.28
C THR A 712 -15.51 23.10 10.34
N PRO A 713 -14.83 22.58 9.30
CA PRO A 713 -14.53 21.15 9.09
C PRO A 713 -13.60 20.60 10.18
N MET A 714 -13.46 19.28 10.25
CA MET A 714 -12.38 18.65 11.03
C MET A 714 -11.03 19.30 10.66
N VAL A 715 -10.20 19.62 11.65
CA VAL A 715 -8.89 20.26 11.44
C VAL A 715 -7.80 19.37 12.04
N GLU A 716 -6.74 19.13 11.27
CA GLU A 716 -5.57 18.42 11.79
C GLU A 716 -4.91 19.19 12.94
N THR A 717 -4.47 18.45 13.95
CA THR A 717 -3.73 18.95 15.12
C THR A 717 -2.49 18.10 15.35
N GLU A 718 -1.60 18.52 16.24
CA GLU A 718 -0.40 17.75 16.61
C GLU A 718 -0.74 16.35 17.15
N ASP A 719 -1.90 16.20 17.82
CA ASP A 719 -2.36 14.94 18.40
C ASP A 719 -3.32 14.15 17.48
N ASN A 720 -3.79 14.75 16.39
CA ASN A 720 -4.79 14.15 15.49
C ASN A 720 -4.64 14.69 14.06
N PHE A 721 -3.84 14.02 13.24
CA PHE A 721 -3.55 14.36 11.84
C PHE A 721 -3.47 13.08 11.00
N ILE A 722 -3.55 13.18 9.67
CA ILE A 722 -3.36 12.01 8.80
C ILE A 722 -1.92 11.51 8.96
N SER A 723 -1.75 10.30 9.50
CA SER A 723 -0.46 9.59 9.54
C SER A 723 -0.51 8.41 8.59
N GLY A 724 0.57 8.20 7.84
CA GLY A 724 0.70 7.09 6.93
C GLY A 724 1.39 7.43 5.61
N ARG A 725 1.26 6.53 4.65
CA ARG A 725 1.95 6.59 3.37
C ARG A 725 0.99 6.71 2.20
N LEU A 726 1.29 7.61 1.27
CA LEU A 726 0.66 7.70 -0.05
C LEU A 726 1.70 7.39 -1.12
N SER A 727 1.46 6.38 -1.95
CA SER A 727 2.29 6.05 -3.10
C SER A 727 1.50 6.18 -4.39
N VAL A 728 2.10 6.83 -5.40
CA VAL A 728 1.55 6.99 -6.74
C VAL A 728 2.62 6.61 -7.75
N THR A 729 2.38 5.54 -8.50
CA THR A 729 3.20 5.16 -9.66
C THR A 729 2.43 5.42 -10.95
N ALA A 730 3.08 6.04 -11.93
CA ALA A 730 2.53 6.25 -13.26
C ALA A 730 3.57 5.97 -14.35
N GLN A 731 3.13 5.35 -15.44
CA GLN A 731 3.92 5.20 -16.66
C GLN A 731 3.77 6.44 -17.53
N VAL A 732 4.87 6.90 -18.11
CA VAL A 732 4.92 8.00 -19.07
C VAL A 732 5.31 7.43 -20.42
N ASP A 733 4.33 7.35 -21.32
CA ASP A 733 4.54 6.92 -22.71
C ASP A 733 4.64 8.14 -23.64
N SER A 734 5.75 8.25 -24.38
CA SER A 734 5.96 9.28 -25.37
C SER A 734 6.47 8.65 -26.67
N PRO A 735 5.89 8.96 -27.85
CA PRO A 735 6.20 8.29 -29.12
C PRO A 735 7.67 8.32 -29.55
N ASP A 736 8.45 9.27 -29.04
CA ASP A 736 9.85 9.50 -29.42
C ASP A 736 10.84 9.23 -28.27
N LEU A 737 10.39 8.72 -27.11
CA LEU A 737 11.22 8.44 -25.94
C LEU A 737 11.07 7.00 -25.43
N PRO A 738 12.12 6.41 -24.82
CA PRO A 738 11.98 5.21 -24.00
C PRO A 738 10.94 5.43 -22.90
N GLN A 739 10.14 4.39 -22.61
CA GLN A 739 9.13 4.43 -21.58
C GLN A 739 9.77 4.75 -20.22
N ALA A 740 9.20 5.72 -19.51
CA ALA A 740 9.63 6.10 -18.18
C ALA A 740 8.54 5.74 -17.16
N THR A 741 8.94 5.40 -15.94
CA THR A 741 8.02 5.18 -14.82
C THR A 741 8.40 6.09 -13.68
N ALA A 742 7.43 6.84 -13.17
CA ALA A 742 7.62 7.73 -12.03
C ALA A 742 6.78 7.24 -10.86
N THR A 743 7.44 7.03 -9.72
CA THR A 743 6.80 6.69 -8.45
C THR A 743 7.06 7.79 -7.44
N LEU A 744 5.99 8.42 -6.94
CA LEU A 744 6.03 9.35 -5.83
C LEU A 744 5.50 8.65 -4.58
N ALA A 745 6.34 8.47 -3.58
CA ALA A 745 5.94 8.03 -2.25
C ALA A 745 6.04 9.21 -1.28
N ILE A 746 5.00 9.45 -0.50
CA ILE A 746 4.95 10.45 0.56
C ILE A 746 4.68 9.71 1.86
N ASN A 747 5.60 9.77 2.80
CA ASN A 747 5.44 9.26 4.15
C ASN A 747 5.20 10.42 5.10
N ARG A 748 4.23 10.28 6.00
CA ARG A 748 3.90 11.30 7.00
C ARG A 748 3.71 10.64 8.36
N ASP A 749 4.70 10.80 9.24
CA ASP A 749 4.70 10.29 10.61
C ASP A 749 4.56 11.44 11.66
N GLN A 750 4.71 12.69 11.22
CA GLN A 750 4.74 13.87 12.08
C GLN A 750 3.78 14.97 11.61
N PHE A 751 3.26 15.73 12.57
CA PHE A 751 2.40 16.86 12.27
C PHE A 751 3.19 17.92 11.49
N ARG A 752 2.73 18.25 10.28
CA ARG A 752 3.31 19.27 9.38
C ARG A 752 4.70 18.94 8.82
N MET A 753 5.14 17.69 8.91
CA MET A 753 6.34 17.19 8.22
C MET A 753 5.95 15.98 7.36
N ALA A 754 6.64 15.78 6.24
CA ALA A 754 6.48 14.59 5.41
C ALA A 754 7.77 14.35 4.63
N ASP A 755 8.12 13.09 4.44
CA ASP A 755 9.23 12.67 3.59
C ASP A 755 8.67 12.27 2.23
N ALA A 756 9.25 12.80 1.16
CA ALA A 756 8.82 12.51 -0.20
C ALA A 756 9.96 11.88 -0.99
N ILE A 757 9.72 10.71 -1.56
CA ILE A 757 10.65 10.03 -2.46
C ILE A 757 10.02 9.98 -3.85
N LEU A 758 10.70 10.58 -4.82
CA LEU A 758 10.40 10.45 -6.24
C LEU A 758 11.43 9.50 -6.87
N THR A 759 10.99 8.33 -7.29
CA THR A 759 11.79 7.38 -8.06
C THR A 759 11.36 7.46 -9.52
N ILE A 760 12.34 7.52 -10.42
CA ILE A 760 12.14 7.54 -11.85
C ILE A 760 12.96 6.42 -12.47
N ALA A 761 12.29 5.49 -13.12
CA ALA A 761 12.93 4.50 -13.96
C ALA A 761 12.87 4.91 -15.43
N TYR A 762 14.02 4.85 -16.09
CA TYR A 762 14.18 5.22 -17.51
C TYR A 762 15.36 4.44 -18.12
N ASP A 763 15.13 3.83 -19.28
CA ASP A 763 16.16 3.13 -20.08
C ASP A 763 16.97 2.08 -19.26
N GLY A 764 16.25 1.25 -18.49
CA GLY A 764 16.86 0.19 -17.67
C GLY A 764 17.60 0.67 -16.41
N GLN A 765 17.51 1.96 -16.07
CA GLN A 765 18.10 2.54 -14.86
C GLN A 765 17.01 3.19 -14.00
N SER A 766 17.19 3.18 -12.68
CA SER A 766 16.30 3.84 -11.72
C SER A 766 17.07 4.94 -10.99
N TYR A 767 16.47 6.12 -10.89
CA TYR A 767 17.00 7.30 -10.20
C TYR A 767 16.03 7.68 -9.09
N SER A 768 16.52 7.92 -7.88
CA SER A 768 15.68 8.39 -6.78
C SER A 768 15.96 9.86 -6.46
N LEU A 769 14.99 10.53 -5.87
CA LEU A 769 15.07 11.88 -5.32
C LEU A 769 14.29 11.85 -4.01
N GLU A 770 15.01 11.92 -2.89
CA GLU A 770 14.44 12.02 -1.56
C GLU A 770 14.37 13.50 -1.16
N VAL A 771 13.28 13.92 -0.50
CA VAL A 771 13.06 15.29 -0.05
C VAL A 771 12.32 15.28 1.28
N ASP A 772 12.97 15.77 2.33
CA ASP A 772 12.33 16.03 3.62
C ASP A 772 11.57 17.37 3.54
N VAL A 773 10.24 17.33 3.56
CA VAL A 773 9.41 18.54 3.49
C VAL A 773 9.11 19.05 4.89
N ILE A 774 9.76 20.17 5.26
CA ILE A 774 9.49 20.92 6.49
C ILE A 774 8.63 22.15 6.15
N GLU A 775 7.66 22.46 7.03
CA GLU A 775 6.56 23.45 6.96
C GLU A 775 6.82 24.87 6.38
N GLN A 776 8.04 25.24 5.99
CA GLN A 776 8.31 26.53 5.35
C GLN A 776 8.71 26.36 3.88
N PRO A 777 7.79 26.64 2.92
CA PRO A 777 8.09 26.55 1.50
C PRO A 777 9.21 27.52 1.04
N ASP A 778 9.56 28.51 1.86
CA ASP A 778 10.62 29.48 1.60
C ASP A 778 12.00 29.09 2.19
N SER A 779 12.11 27.95 2.90
CA SER A 779 13.35 27.51 3.56
C SER A 779 13.59 26.00 3.48
N ALA A 780 13.06 25.31 2.48
CA ALA A 780 13.22 23.87 2.32
C ALA A 780 14.72 23.49 2.26
N THR A 781 15.16 22.68 3.21
CA THR A 781 16.44 21.97 3.19
C THR A 781 16.15 20.50 2.96
N GLY A 782 16.92 19.80 2.14
CA GLY A 782 16.64 18.40 1.81
C GLY A 782 17.84 17.65 1.24
N VAL A 783 17.79 16.32 1.28
CA VAL A 783 18.86 15.44 0.79
C VAL A 783 18.43 14.74 -0.48
N ILE A 784 19.01 15.14 -1.62
CA ILE A 784 18.76 14.51 -2.92
C ILE A 784 19.72 13.34 -3.12
N THR A 785 19.21 12.10 -3.21
CA THR A 785 20.03 10.89 -3.46
C THR A 785 19.73 10.28 -4.81
N LEU A 786 20.62 10.47 -5.80
CA LEU A 786 20.58 9.72 -7.05
C LEU A 786 21.33 8.41 -6.87
N SER A 787 20.76 7.28 -7.26
CA SER A 787 21.39 5.96 -7.12
C SER A 787 21.13 5.08 -8.35
N ASN A 788 21.74 3.89 -8.40
CA ASN A 788 21.34 2.80 -9.31
C ASN A 788 21.41 1.44 -8.57
N ALA A 789 20.88 0.38 -9.18
CA ALA A 789 20.82 -0.97 -8.58
C ALA A 789 22.19 -1.64 -8.36
N ASP A 790 23.27 -1.04 -8.87
CA ASP A 790 24.65 -1.51 -8.66
C ASP A 790 25.36 -0.83 -7.49
N GLY A 791 24.67 0.03 -6.73
CA GLY A 791 25.19 0.69 -5.54
C GLY A 791 26.11 1.87 -5.87
N VAL A 792 25.91 2.52 -7.02
CA VAL A 792 26.47 3.84 -7.34
C VAL A 792 25.49 4.89 -6.84
N GLU A 793 25.98 5.88 -6.09
CA GLU A 793 25.15 6.90 -5.45
C GLU A 793 25.77 8.30 -5.56
N LEU A 794 24.95 9.32 -5.70
CA LEU A 794 25.26 10.74 -5.52
C LEU A 794 24.27 11.33 -4.52
N VAL A 795 24.78 11.70 -3.35
CA VAL A 795 23.99 12.31 -2.26
C VAL A 795 24.30 13.80 -2.20
N LEU A 796 23.28 14.65 -2.31
CA LEU A 796 23.38 16.11 -2.29
C LEU A 796 22.56 16.68 -1.12
N ASP A 797 23.20 17.43 -0.24
CA ASP A 797 22.57 18.22 0.82
C ASP A 797 22.29 19.63 0.27
N VAL A 798 21.01 19.96 0.17
CA VAL A 798 20.50 21.26 -0.28
C VAL A 798 20.19 22.10 0.96
N GLN A 799 20.92 23.20 1.15
CA GLN A 799 20.70 24.13 2.26
C GLN A 799 20.01 25.42 1.80
N ALA A 800 19.42 26.14 2.75
CA ALA A 800 18.91 27.49 2.50
C ALA A 800 20.04 28.39 1.98
N GLU A 801 19.73 29.23 0.97
CA GLU A 801 20.67 30.10 0.22
C GLU A 801 21.40 29.49 -1.01
N ASP A 802 20.85 28.43 -1.63
CA ASP A 802 21.36 27.79 -2.86
C ASP A 802 22.75 27.10 -2.73
N ASP A 803 23.21 26.83 -1.49
CA ASP A 803 24.46 26.11 -1.25
C ASP A 803 24.20 24.59 -1.29
N ILE A 804 24.87 23.90 -2.21
CA ILE A 804 24.71 22.46 -2.44
C ILE A 804 26.05 21.78 -2.11
N SER A 805 26.00 20.83 -1.18
CA SER A 805 27.16 20.01 -0.82
C SER A 805 26.81 18.53 -0.95
N GLY A 806 27.80 17.62 -0.92
CA GLY A 806 27.47 16.22 -1.11
C GLY A 806 28.65 15.30 -1.40
N VAL A 807 28.34 14.02 -1.67
CA VAL A 807 29.34 12.98 -1.97
C VAL A 807 28.84 12.02 -3.04
N ALA A 808 29.76 11.51 -3.86
CA ALA A 808 29.50 10.36 -4.74
C ALA A 808 30.14 9.10 -4.17
N ARG A 809 29.44 7.97 -4.24
CA ARG A 809 29.87 6.66 -3.73
C ARG A 809 29.70 5.56 -4.78
N VAL A 810 30.53 4.53 -4.70
CA VAL A 810 30.41 3.27 -5.46
C VAL A 810 30.65 2.12 -4.48
N GLY A 811 29.67 1.24 -4.29
CA GLY A 811 29.76 0.16 -3.31
C GLY A 811 30.06 0.67 -1.90
N GLY A 812 29.44 1.79 -1.51
CA GLY A 812 29.64 2.47 -0.22
C GLY A 812 30.97 3.24 -0.07
N LYS A 813 31.89 3.15 -1.03
CA LYS A 813 33.16 3.88 -0.99
C LYS A 813 33.02 5.26 -1.64
N GLN A 814 33.40 6.32 -0.91
CA GLN A 814 33.41 7.67 -1.46
C GLN A 814 34.44 7.84 -2.59
N VAL A 815 33.98 8.30 -3.75
CA VAL A 815 34.79 8.53 -4.96
C VAL A 815 34.84 10.00 -5.40
N GLY A 816 33.95 10.83 -4.87
CA GLY A 816 33.91 12.27 -5.16
C GLY A 816 33.24 13.09 -4.07
N THR A 817 33.42 14.41 -4.14
CA THR A 817 32.82 15.40 -3.22
C THR A 817 32.17 16.52 -4.03
N VAL A 818 30.97 16.93 -3.63
CA VAL A 818 30.21 18.03 -4.22
C VAL A 818 30.33 19.28 -3.36
N SER A 819 30.50 20.43 -4.00
CA SER A 819 30.50 21.73 -3.35
C SER A 819 30.14 22.84 -4.33
N THR A 820 29.37 23.83 -3.89
CA THR A 820 29.20 25.09 -4.60
C THR A 820 30.43 25.98 -4.45
N THR A 821 30.87 26.61 -5.54
CA THR A 821 31.98 27.56 -5.52
C THR A 821 31.50 28.95 -5.09
N SER A 822 32.44 29.84 -4.75
CA SER A 822 32.14 31.24 -4.36
C SER A 822 31.38 32.06 -5.41
N ASP A 823 31.36 31.58 -6.64
CA ASP A 823 30.73 32.12 -7.84
C ASP A 823 29.40 31.40 -8.18
N GLY A 824 28.93 30.50 -7.31
CA GLY A 824 27.63 29.85 -7.41
C GLY A 824 27.60 28.60 -8.31
N LEU A 825 28.76 28.07 -8.72
CA LEU A 825 28.84 26.85 -9.55
C LEU A 825 28.95 25.62 -8.67
N THR A 826 28.03 24.67 -8.82
CA THR A 826 28.10 23.39 -8.11
C THR A 826 28.96 22.40 -8.88
N LEU A 827 30.08 21.99 -8.27
CA LEU A 827 31.06 21.09 -8.87
C LEU A 827 31.14 19.79 -8.08
N ILE A 828 31.28 18.67 -8.78
CA ILE A 828 31.81 17.44 -8.21
C ILE A 828 33.31 17.34 -8.50
N ARG A 829 34.10 17.05 -7.47
CA ARG A 829 35.55 16.76 -7.56
C ARG A 829 35.80 15.31 -7.20
N TYR A 830 36.39 14.55 -8.11
CA TYR A 830 36.69 13.14 -7.92
C TYR A 830 38.06 12.94 -7.28
N ASN A 831 38.24 11.78 -6.64
CA ASN A 831 39.48 11.40 -5.98
C ASN A 831 40.67 11.24 -6.95
N ASP A 832 40.41 11.07 -8.25
CA ASP A 832 41.43 11.05 -9.31
C ASP A 832 41.91 12.45 -9.73
N GLY A 833 41.37 13.52 -9.12
CA GLY A 833 41.69 14.91 -9.40
C GLY A 833 40.90 15.53 -10.56
N THR A 834 40.06 14.75 -11.25
CA THR A 834 39.12 15.29 -12.24
C THR A 834 37.93 15.96 -11.56
N PHE A 835 37.24 16.84 -12.28
CA PHE A 835 36.05 17.51 -11.78
C PHE A 835 35.10 17.83 -12.94
N GLU A 836 33.82 17.95 -12.64
CA GLU A 836 32.79 18.40 -13.57
C GLU A 836 31.73 19.23 -12.86
N SER A 837 31.02 20.06 -13.63
CA SER A 837 29.83 20.77 -13.17
C SER A 837 28.71 19.77 -12.98
N LEU A 838 27.91 19.86 -11.91
CA LEU A 838 26.71 19.02 -11.82
C LEU A 838 25.66 19.37 -12.88
N PHE A 839 25.67 20.62 -13.34
CA PHE A 839 24.77 21.18 -14.35
C PHE A 839 25.44 21.36 -15.72
#